data_AF-A0A8H3GR65-F1
#
_entry.id   AF-A0A8H3GR65-F1
#
_cell.length_a   1.000
_cell.length_b   1.000
_cell.length_c   1.000
_cell.angle_alpha   90.00
_cell.angle_beta   90.00
_cell.angle_gamma   90.00
#
_symmetry.space_group_name_H-M   'P 1'
#
loop_
_entity.id
_entity.type
_entity.pdbx_description
1 polymer ?
#
loop_
_entity_poly.entity_id
_entity_poly.type
_entity_poly.pdbx_seq_one_letter_code
_entity_poly.pdbx_strand_id
1 'polypeptide(L)'
;MLPILRSSAVRQAIPRANAIQTRGLLNSVLYGSEQAKKEGELEIQQYSRLIGRGKYIHGFEVHHVKADKVEDYKKAAEEHYHGLLADPDLHVKLTGSWEVTIRATEAALRPYLVSRNQQLCQEFAFLPSSPPREQGGVFELRSYTLQPGSLLEWENVWRRGIEARKQFVKPVGAWFSQVGRLHEVHHLWQYPMVRVALAAALAASVVAIPNGKVLERAENSTTSTPLPSTTSISSTPVPTGTLPDDYFIKGNTPRTWSQALALAAKFIAPMSIEEKAALATGVGFGSSRCVGNIIDQPKYKFPGLCLQDSPLGVRLTDRVSAFTAGINAAATWDRDLIRARGVALGEEFRGKGVNVALGPAMNLARVAAGGRNWESFGADPYLSGEAAYETIIGIQSTGVQAWYVSSICSGFSINDDHTTNSAKHYINNEQEIKRDASSSDVDDRAQHELYAHPFLRSVAAGVASFMVNGTYVCENDKLLNGILKTEFGFPGYVMSDWWATHSTESANRGLDMEMPGGLGWGIPATSAWFGGNLTQWVKDKRIPEARLTDMATRIIAGWYLTGQEKGYPAVNFNTPTIDSGPLNLHVDVQGDHYKGIREMGAASTILLKNTKGVLPLKKPVSLVAIGSDAAPPLRGPNGFTDRAGVDGTLAMAWGSGTSEFPYLISPLEALQARAKQDHTSISWHTLDWDTEGAKTRAANKDVAIVFINSDSGEGYLTVDGNRGDRNNLTAWNNGDNLVKEVASVNSNTVVVVHSVGPIIMEPWIENPNITAVVWAGLPGQESGNALVDVLYGAVNPSAKLPYTIAKQRTDYGTEVLYATGDGIPHIPYSEGLFIDYRHFDKNNITPRFEFGFGLSYTTFGYANLRVSKSAKASTGSEASGWE
;
A
#
# COMPACT_ATOMS: atom_id res chain seq x y z
N MET A 1 68.56 1.53 25.84
CA MET A 1 68.23 0.27 26.50
C MET A 1 66.98 -0.32 25.84
N LEU A 2 67.08 -1.59 25.43
CA LEU A 2 66.08 -2.50 24.83
C LEU A 2 64.81 -2.71 25.70
N PRO A 3 63.76 -3.50 25.28
CA PRO A 3 63.58 -4.33 24.06
C PRO A 3 62.23 -4.08 23.31
N ILE A 4 62.06 -4.29 21.99
CA ILE A 4 62.00 -5.53 21.18
C ILE A 4 60.90 -6.52 21.57
N LEU A 5 59.82 -6.56 20.80
CA LEU A 5 59.13 -7.80 20.40
C LEU A 5 58.88 -7.76 18.89
N ARG A 6 59.44 -8.75 18.20
CA ARG A 6 59.33 -9.01 16.76
C ARG A 6 58.05 -9.81 16.49
N SER A 7 57.31 -9.47 15.43
CA SER A 7 56.51 -10.45 14.68
C SER A 7 56.87 -10.35 13.20
N SER A 8 57.52 -11.40 12.71
CA SER A 8 58.29 -11.50 11.48
C SER A 8 57.48 -12.00 10.27
N ALA A 9 56.28 -11.49 10.01
CA ALA A 9 55.39 -12.06 8.98
C ALA A 9 55.01 -11.15 7.81
N VAL A 10 55.73 -10.03 7.56
CA VAL A 10 55.44 -9.13 6.41
C VAL A 10 56.68 -8.80 5.56
N ARG A 11 57.72 -9.66 5.54
CA ARG A 11 58.94 -9.40 4.76
C ARG A 11 59.36 -10.47 3.74
N GLN A 12 58.52 -11.44 3.41
CA GLN A 12 58.84 -12.40 2.36
C GLN A 12 57.64 -12.69 1.46
N ALA A 13 57.36 -11.78 0.52
CA ALA A 13 56.73 -12.06 -0.77
C ALA A 13 56.75 -10.79 -1.65
N ILE A 14 57.94 -10.31 -2.02
CA ILE A 14 58.07 -9.42 -3.19
C ILE A 14 59.01 -10.13 -4.16
N PRO A 15 58.50 -10.83 -5.19
CA PRO A 15 59.32 -11.26 -6.30
C PRO A 15 59.86 -10.02 -7.02
N ARG A 16 61.15 -10.06 -7.36
CA ARG A 16 61.84 -9.03 -8.14
C ARG A 16 61.09 -8.76 -9.44
N ALA A 17 61.00 -7.47 -9.74
CA ALA A 17 60.41 -6.89 -10.94
C ALA A 17 60.89 -7.59 -12.21
N ASN A 18 59.95 -8.14 -12.97
CA ASN A 18 59.99 -8.20 -14.43
C ASN A 18 58.56 -7.98 -14.94
N ALA A 19 58.39 -6.86 -15.65
CA ALA A 19 57.25 -6.43 -16.47
C ALA A 19 55.87 -7.04 -16.15
N ILE A 20 55.22 -6.57 -15.09
CA ILE A 20 53.75 -6.65 -15.02
C ILE A 20 53.21 -5.51 -15.88
N GLN A 21 52.43 -5.86 -16.90
CA GLN A 21 51.68 -4.93 -17.73
C GLN A 21 50.83 -4.01 -16.81
N THR A 22 51.21 -2.73 -16.71
CA THR A 22 50.56 -1.72 -15.87
C THR A 22 49.24 -1.21 -16.43
N ARG A 23 48.84 -1.63 -17.65
CA ARG A 23 47.57 -1.25 -18.27
C ARG A 23 46.42 -2.03 -17.62
N GLY A 24 45.57 -1.31 -16.89
CA GLY A 24 44.29 -1.81 -16.35
C GLY A 24 44.08 -1.63 -14.85
N LEU A 25 45.11 -1.24 -14.10
CA LEU A 25 45.01 -1.08 -12.63
C LEU A 25 44.60 0.34 -12.19
N LEU A 26 44.88 1.38 -12.96
CA LEU A 26 44.54 2.78 -12.68
C LEU A 26 43.88 3.39 -13.93
N ASN A 27 42.62 3.83 -13.84
CA ASN A 27 41.84 4.25 -15.01
C ASN A 27 41.72 5.78 -15.19
N SER A 28 41.96 6.58 -14.15
CA SER A 28 41.94 8.05 -14.23
C SER A 28 42.85 8.67 -13.17
N VAL A 29 43.95 9.31 -13.59
CA VAL A 29 44.98 9.86 -12.70
C VAL A 29 45.26 11.32 -13.01
N LEU A 30 45.19 12.19 -12.00
CA LEU A 30 45.52 13.62 -12.11
C LEU A 30 46.79 13.93 -11.31
N TYR A 31 47.76 14.59 -11.94
CA TYR A 31 49.04 14.96 -11.32
C TYR A 31 48.96 16.37 -10.71
N GLY A 32 49.18 16.47 -9.40
CA GLY A 32 49.21 17.72 -8.66
C GLY A 32 50.60 18.35 -8.52
N SER A 33 51.68 17.72 -9.03
CA SER A 33 53.04 18.27 -8.99
C SER A 33 53.90 17.85 -10.19
N GLU A 34 54.86 18.70 -10.58
CA GLU A 34 55.82 18.45 -11.67
C GLU A 34 56.70 17.20 -11.43
N GLN A 35 56.98 16.88 -10.17
CA GLN A 35 57.77 15.70 -9.80
C GLN A 35 57.00 14.39 -10.01
N ALA A 36 55.68 14.38 -9.78
CA ALA A 36 54.82 13.23 -10.07
C ALA A 36 54.60 13.02 -11.58
N LYS A 37 54.68 14.12 -12.35
CA LYS A 37 54.56 14.14 -13.81
C LYS A 37 55.80 13.57 -14.52
N LYS A 38 57.01 13.77 -13.96
CA LYS A 38 58.28 13.24 -14.49
C LYS A 38 58.46 11.72 -14.34
N GLU A 39 57.74 11.08 -13.40
CA GLU A 39 57.87 9.63 -13.15
C GLU A 39 56.84 8.76 -13.90
N GLY A 40 55.88 9.36 -14.61
CA GLY A 40 54.77 8.67 -15.26
C GLY A 40 54.51 9.13 -16.69
N GLU A 41 55.29 8.64 -17.66
CA GLU A 41 54.85 8.64 -19.06
C GLU A 41 53.81 7.54 -19.25
N LEU A 42 52.54 7.92 -19.35
CA LEU A 42 51.46 7.19 -20.02
C LEU A 42 50.29 8.17 -20.20
N GLU A 43 49.99 8.52 -21.46
CA GLU A 43 48.85 9.36 -21.86
C GLU A 43 47.52 8.81 -21.32
N ILE A 44 46.80 9.61 -20.53
CA ILE A 44 45.36 9.44 -20.26
C ILE A 44 44.71 10.83 -20.37
N GLN A 45 43.79 10.99 -21.33
CA GLN A 45 43.05 12.23 -21.58
C GLN A 45 41.65 12.18 -20.93
N GLN A 46 41.52 12.61 -19.66
CA GLN A 46 40.23 12.99 -19.06
C GLN A 46 40.47 14.07 -17.98
N TYR A 47 39.79 15.22 -18.09
CA TYR A 47 39.79 16.27 -17.07
C TYR A 47 38.47 16.23 -16.30
N SER A 48 38.56 16.02 -14.98
CA SER A 48 37.40 16.05 -14.06
C SER A 48 37.71 17.04 -12.93
N ARG A 49 36.77 17.94 -12.61
CA ARG A 49 36.90 18.88 -11.49
C ARG A 49 35.67 18.77 -10.59
N LEU A 50 35.90 18.76 -9.28
CA LEU A 50 34.86 18.86 -8.26
C LEU A 50 34.40 20.32 -8.16
N ILE A 51 33.12 20.60 -8.35
CA ILE A 51 32.57 21.97 -8.30
C ILE A 51 31.52 22.03 -7.19
N GLY A 52 31.81 22.79 -6.13
CA GLY A 52 30.83 23.25 -5.11
C GLY A 52 30.48 22.27 -3.97
N ARG A 53 30.13 22.84 -2.81
CA ARG A 53 29.79 22.17 -1.53
C ARG A 53 28.41 22.63 -1.03
N GLY A 54 27.42 21.74 -1.06
CA GLY A 54 26.23 21.77 -0.18
C GLY A 54 26.34 20.64 0.84
N LYS A 55 25.64 20.71 1.98
CA LYS A 55 25.83 19.77 3.12
C LYS A 55 25.65 18.29 2.76
N TYR A 56 25.06 17.93 1.60
CA TYR A 56 24.84 16.54 1.17
C TYR A 56 24.90 16.27 -0.35
N ILE A 57 25.34 17.22 -1.20
CA ILE A 57 25.37 17.03 -2.67
C ILE A 57 26.70 17.49 -3.26
N HIS A 58 27.36 16.59 -4.00
CA HIS A 58 28.61 16.83 -4.71
C HIS A 58 28.38 16.78 -6.21
N GLY A 59 28.78 17.83 -6.94
CA GLY A 59 28.73 17.87 -8.39
C GLY A 59 30.00 17.31 -9.02
N PHE A 60 29.88 16.28 -9.86
CA PHE A 60 30.96 15.83 -10.74
C PHE A 60 30.71 16.31 -12.16
N GLU A 61 31.67 17.05 -12.70
CA GLU A 61 31.65 17.47 -14.09
C GLU A 61 32.84 16.87 -14.83
N VAL A 62 32.51 16.11 -15.89
CA VAL A 62 33.50 15.51 -16.79
C VAL A 62 33.38 16.19 -18.13
N HIS A 63 34.49 16.80 -18.56
CA HIS A 63 34.56 17.57 -19.80
C HIS A 63 35.43 16.80 -20.79
N HIS A 64 34.84 16.39 -21.90
CA HIS A 64 35.59 15.83 -23.02
C HIS A 64 36.02 16.97 -23.93
N VAL A 65 37.33 17.16 -24.06
CA VAL A 65 37.94 18.30 -24.76
C VAL A 65 38.46 17.84 -26.11
N LYS A 66 38.33 18.68 -27.14
CA LYS A 66 38.94 18.41 -28.45
C LYS A 66 40.46 18.30 -28.30
N ALA A 67 41.06 17.27 -28.89
CA ALA A 67 42.46 16.92 -28.66
C ALA A 67 43.45 18.07 -28.98
N ASP A 68 43.13 18.92 -29.96
CA ASP A 68 43.94 20.07 -30.38
C ASP A 68 43.70 21.34 -29.53
N LYS A 69 42.75 21.31 -28.59
CA LYS A 69 42.32 22.46 -27.78
C LYS A 69 42.55 22.29 -26.27
N VAL A 70 43.30 21.27 -25.86
CA VAL A 70 43.49 20.91 -24.45
C VAL A 70 44.13 22.04 -23.63
N GLU A 71 45.18 22.68 -24.13
CA GLU A 71 45.86 23.77 -23.40
C GLU A 71 45.02 25.06 -23.36
N ASP A 72 44.34 25.38 -24.47
CA ASP A 72 43.41 26.52 -24.53
C ASP A 72 42.24 26.33 -23.55
N TYR A 73 41.69 25.10 -23.50
CA TYR A 73 40.64 24.73 -22.57
C TYR A 73 41.10 24.80 -21.11
N LYS A 74 42.30 24.33 -20.78
CA LYS A 74 42.83 24.44 -19.41
C LYS A 74 42.87 25.88 -18.93
N LYS A 75 43.40 26.77 -19.77
CA LYS A 75 43.48 28.20 -19.47
C LYS A 75 42.09 28.82 -19.29
N ALA A 76 41.17 28.53 -20.21
CA ALA A 76 39.79 29.02 -20.14
C ALA A 76 39.03 28.47 -18.92
N ALA A 77 39.24 27.20 -18.56
CA ALA A 77 38.65 26.58 -17.38
C ALA A 77 39.23 27.19 -16.09
N GLU A 78 40.54 27.39 -16.02
CA GLU A 78 41.20 28.04 -14.90
C GLU A 78 40.65 29.45 -14.66
N GLU A 79 40.60 30.28 -15.71
CA GLU A 79 40.01 31.63 -15.66
C GLU A 79 38.53 31.61 -15.24
N HIS A 80 37.73 30.70 -15.80
CA HIS A 80 36.31 30.58 -15.48
C HIS A 80 36.06 30.24 -14.00
N TYR A 81 36.73 29.22 -13.48
CA TYR A 81 36.52 28.78 -12.10
C TYR A 81 37.18 29.71 -11.07
N HIS A 82 38.27 30.39 -11.42
CA HIS A 82 38.81 31.46 -10.58
C HIS A 82 37.91 32.70 -10.57
N GLY A 83 37.26 33.02 -11.69
CA GLY A 83 36.25 34.08 -11.77
C GLY A 83 35.05 33.82 -10.84
N LEU A 84 34.54 32.58 -10.80
CA LEU A 84 33.47 32.19 -9.87
C LEU A 84 33.86 32.33 -8.39
N LEU A 85 35.14 32.13 -8.06
CA LEU A 85 35.67 32.32 -6.70
C LEU A 85 35.87 33.79 -6.33
N ALA A 86 36.07 34.65 -7.32
CA ALA A 86 36.34 36.08 -7.15
C ALA A 86 35.07 36.94 -7.18
N ASP A 87 33.93 36.38 -7.61
CA ASP A 87 32.65 37.07 -7.70
C ASP A 87 32.00 37.23 -6.30
N PRO A 88 31.87 38.47 -5.78
CA PRO A 88 31.38 38.73 -4.43
C PRO A 88 29.88 38.44 -4.27
N ASP A 89 29.10 38.45 -5.36
CA ASP A 89 27.64 38.24 -5.35
C ASP A 89 27.27 36.74 -5.31
N LEU A 90 28.17 35.87 -5.76
CA LEU A 90 27.98 34.42 -5.69
C LEU A 90 28.21 33.84 -4.27
N HIS A 91 28.63 34.68 -3.30
CA HIS A 91 28.88 34.30 -1.90
C HIS A 91 29.62 32.97 -1.71
N VAL A 92 30.60 32.65 -2.57
CA VAL A 92 31.35 31.40 -2.48
C VAL A 92 32.37 31.48 -1.32
N LYS A 93 31.89 31.25 -0.10
CA LYS A 93 32.69 30.79 1.04
C LYS A 93 32.25 29.37 1.39
N LEU A 94 33.16 28.56 1.91
CA LEU A 94 32.87 27.22 2.43
C LEU A 94 31.85 27.30 3.58
N THR A 95 30.56 27.38 3.25
CA THR A 95 29.31 27.05 3.97
C THR A 95 28.15 27.98 3.53
N GLY A 96 27.04 27.39 3.04
CA GLY A 96 25.67 27.95 3.11
C GLY A 96 25.03 28.54 1.85
N SER A 97 24.14 27.75 1.23
CA SER A 97 22.95 28.07 0.37
C SER A 97 23.10 28.93 -0.91
N TRP A 98 22.09 28.82 -1.79
CA TRP A 98 21.65 29.71 -2.91
C TRP A 98 21.79 29.21 -4.37
N GLU A 99 20.77 29.64 -5.11
CA GLU A 99 20.39 29.44 -6.52
C GLU A 99 21.26 30.34 -7.43
N VAL A 100 21.84 29.81 -8.52
CA VAL A 100 22.73 30.59 -9.41
C VAL A 100 22.21 30.64 -10.85
N THR A 101 22.19 31.85 -11.40
CA THR A 101 21.84 32.20 -12.79
C THR A 101 22.98 31.81 -13.75
N ILE A 102 23.05 30.54 -14.17
CA ILE A 102 24.08 29.99 -15.09
C ILE A 102 23.68 30.20 -16.56
N ARG A 103 23.72 31.43 -17.11
CA ARG A 103 23.49 31.59 -18.57
C ARG A 103 24.54 32.39 -19.35
N ALA A 104 25.34 33.26 -18.72
CA ALA A 104 26.29 34.09 -19.46
C ALA A 104 27.69 33.48 -19.61
N THR A 105 28.17 32.68 -18.65
CA THR A 105 29.57 32.21 -18.60
C THR A 105 29.81 30.84 -19.24
N GLU A 106 28.78 30.01 -19.44
CA GLU A 106 28.90 28.70 -20.13
C GLU A 106 29.29 28.81 -21.62
N ALA A 107 29.03 29.97 -22.24
CA ALA A 107 29.31 30.19 -23.66
C ALA A 107 30.82 30.14 -23.99
N ALA A 108 31.69 30.47 -23.04
CA ALA A 108 33.14 30.57 -23.26
C ALA A 108 33.84 29.20 -23.35
N LEU A 109 33.36 28.19 -22.63
CA LEU A 109 33.97 26.84 -22.63
C LEU A 109 33.46 25.96 -23.78
N ARG A 110 32.25 26.24 -24.28
CA ARG A 110 31.55 25.45 -25.30
C ARG A 110 32.35 25.16 -26.58
N PRO A 111 33.17 26.07 -27.14
CA PRO A 111 33.89 25.81 -28.40
C PRO A 111 34.95 24.70 -28.30
N TYR A 112 35.47 24.46 -27.09
CA TYR A 112 36.58 23.54 -26.82
C TYR A 112 36.09 22.13 -26.44
N LEU A 113 34.80 21.98 -26.16
CA LEU A 113 34.20 20.75 -25.68
C LEU A 113 33.63 19.91 -26.83
N VAL A 114 33.75 18.59 -26.69
CA VAL A 114 33.03 17.58 -27.49
C VAL A 114 31.73 17.20 -26.77
N SER A 115 31.80 16.98 -25.46
CA SER A 115 30.64 16.75 -24.60
C SER A 115 30.94 17.12 -23.15
N ARG A 116 29.90 17.44 -22.38
CA ARG A 116 29.95 17.67 -20.93
C ARG A 116 28.88 16.80 -20.28
N ASN A 117 29.27 16.06 -19.26
CA ASN A 117 28.35 15.29 -18.42
C ASN A 117 28.42 15.84 -17.00
N GLN A 118 27.27 16.14 -16.44
CA GLN A 118 27.12 16.61 -15.06
C GLN A 118 26.32 15.57 -14.26
N GLN A 119 26.82 15.24 -13.07
CA GLN A 119 26.14 14.36 -12.14
C GLN A 119 26.08 15.01 -10.76
N LEU A 120 24.94 14.86 -10.10
CA LEU A 120 24.79 15.19 -8.69
C LEU A 120 24.88 13.89 -7.91
N CYS A 121 25.87 13.81 -7.04
CA CYS A 121 26.18 12.63 -6.27
C CYS A 121 25.97 12.89 -4.79
N GLN A 122 25.43 11.89 -4.08
CA GLN A 122 25.36 11.88 -2.64
C GLN A 122 26.58 11.15 -2.08
N GLU A 123 27.08 11.62 -0.95
CA GLU A 123 28.21 11.03 -0.24
C GLU A 123 27.84 9.72 0.48
N PHE A 124 28.77 8.77 0.50
CA PHE A 124 28.65 7.62 1.39
C PHE A 124 28.92 8.03 2.85
N ALA A 125 27.93 7.81 3.72
CA ALA A 125 28.01 8.18 5.14
C ALA A 125 29.23 7.58 5.88
N PHE A 126 29.73 6.43 5.44
CA PHE A 126 30.89 5.76 6.03
C PHE A 126 32.26 6.20 5.45
N LEU A 127 32.26 7.05 4.43
CA LEU A 127 33.47 7.56 3.78
C LEU A 127 33.37 9.07 3.49
N PRO A 128 33.23 9.91 4.53
CA PRO A 128 32.94 11.33 4.36
C PRO A 128 34.09 12.10 3.70
N SER A 129 33.72 13.14 2.95
CA SER A 129 34.60 13.94 2.13
C SER A 129 35.52 14.73 3.02
N SER A 130 36.81 14.57 2.77
CA SER A 130 37.86 15.34 3.40
C SER A 130 38.57 16.17 2.34
N PRO A 131 38.87 17.45 2.58
CA PRO A 131 39.69 18.22 1.65
C PRO A 131 41.06 17.54 1.44
N PRO A 132 41.69 17.71 0.25
CA PRO A 132 43.04 17.24 0.00
C PRO A 132 43.98 17.68 1.11
N ARG A 133 44.78 16.74 1.62
CA ARG A 133 45.48 16.93 2.91
C ARG A 133 46.79 17.71 2.76
N GLU A 134 47.38 17.71 1.56
CA GLU A 134 48.59 18.46 1.21
C GLU A 134 48.48 19.01 -0.22
N GLN A 135 49.19 20.11 -0.55
CA GLN A 135 49.32 20.60 -1.92
C GLN A 135 50.27 19.68 -2.71
N GLY A 136 49.79 19.13 -3.83
CA GLY A 136 50.55 18.21 -4.69
C GLY A 136 50.17 16.73 -4.53
N GLY A 137 50.86 15.85 -5.27
CA GLY A 137 50.62 14.40 -5.27
C GLY A 137 49.84 13.90 -6.48
N VAL A 138 49.26 12.70 -6.37
CA VAL A 138 48.57 11.98 -7.44
C VAL A 138 47.14 11.70 -7.00
N PHE A 139 46.16 12.23 -7.72
CA PHE A 139 44.74 11.97 -7.46
C PHE A 139 44.24 10.83 -8.33
N GLU A 140 43.63 9.83 -7.71
CA GLU A 140 42.99 8.69 -8.38
C GLU A 140 41.48 8.81 -8.19
N LEU A 141 40.75 9.14 -9.26
CA LEU A 141 39.29 9.06 -9.30
C LEU A 141 38.91 7.71 -9.91
N ARG A 142 38.08 6.96 -9.20
CA ARG A 142 37.48 5.73 -9.74
C ARG A 142 35.99 5.89 -9.86
N SER A 143 35.46 5.42 -10.99
CA SER A 143 34.04 5.41 -11.30
C SER A 143 33.64 3.98 -11.67
N TYR A 144 32.55 3.48 -11.10
CA TYR A 144 31.98 2.18 -11.38
C TYR A 144 30.56 2.36 -11.88
N THR A 145 30.20 1.70 -12.97
CA THR A 145 28.79 1.52 -13.34
C THR A 145 28.35 0.15 -12.85
N LEU A 146 27.41 0.13 -11.91
CA LEU A 146 26.92 -1.10 -11.31
C LEU A 146 25.83 -1.72 -12.18
N GLN A 147 25.78 -3.06 -12.19
CA GLN A 147 24.63 -3.75 -12.75
C GLN A 147 23.42 -3.55 -11.83
N PRO A 148 22.22 -3.27 -12.35
CA PRO A 148 21.01 -3.17 -11.53
C PRO A 148 20.83 -4.39 -10.64
N GLY A 149 20.55 -4.18 -9.35
CA GLY A 149 20.40 -5.25 -8.36
C GLY A 149 21.69 -5.75 -7.70
N SER A 150 22.88 -5.41 -8.20
CA SER A 150 24.15 -5.91 -7.64
C SER A 150 24.80 -4.98 -6.60
N LEU A 151 24.10 -3.93 -6.15
CA LEU A 151 24.65 -2.90 -5.25
C LEU A 151 25.20 -3.50 -3.95
N LEU A 152 24.46 -4.43 -3.31
CA LEU A 152 24.85 -5.02 -2.03
C LEU A 152 26.04 -5.98 -2.17
N GLU A 153 26.06 -6.79 -3.24
CA GLU A 153 27.18 -7.68 -3.56
C GLU A 153 28.44 -6.88 -3.88
N TRP A 154 28.29 -5.84 -4.71
CA TRP A 154 29.35 -4.91 -5.04
C TRP A 154 29.84 -4.19 -3.79
N GLU A 155 28.96 -3.68 -2.93
CA GLU A 155 29.33 -2.97 -1.70
C GLU A 155 30.16 -3.87 -0.77
N ASN A 156 29.78 -5.15 -0.62
CA ASN A 156 30.51 -6.11 0.20
C ASN A 156 31.94 -6.36 -0.31
N VAL A 157 32.11 -6.47 -1.63
CA VAL A 157 33.44 -6.61 -2.26
C VAL A 157 34.22 -5.30 -2.18
N TRP A 158 33.55 -4.19 -2.47
CA TRP A 158 34.12 -2.86 -2.51
C TRP A 158 34.63 -2.42 -1.13
N ARG A 159 33.86 -2.65 -0.06
CA ARG A 159 34.23 -2.34 1.33
C ARG A 159 35.54 -3.00 1.72
N ARG A 160 35.75 -4.27 1.36
CA ARG A 160 37.03 -4.98 1.60
C ARG A 160 38.19 -4.31 0.85
N GLY A 161 37.97 -3.94 -0.41
CA GLY A 161 38.96 -3.23 -1.21
C GLY A 161 39.30 -1.83 -0.67
N ILE A 162 38.31 -1.11 -0.14
CA ILE A 162 38.49 0.22 0.48
C ILE A 162 39.30 0.11 1.78
N GLU A 163 39.01 -0.87 2.65
CA GLU A 163 39.79 -1.08 3.87
C GLU A 163 41.25 -1.44 3.59
N ALA A 164 41.52 -2.24 2.54
CA ALA A 164 42.89 -2.50 2.10
C ALA A 164 43.61 -1.22 1.64
N ARG A 165 42.93 -0.30 0.94
CA ARG A 165 43.51 0.98 0.50
C ARG A 165 43.75 1.95 1.65
N LYS A 166 42.88 1.95 2.67
CA LYS A 166 43.04 2.79 3.87
C LYS A 166 44.36 2.54 4.62
N GLN A 167 44.98 1.38 4.42
CA GLN A 167 46.31 1.08 4.99
C GLN A 167 47.43 1.91 4.36
N PHE A 168 47.26 2.37 3.11
CA PHE A 168 48.26 3.13 2.38
C PHE A 168 48.00 4.63 2.42
N VAL A 169 46.74 5.04 2.40
CA VAL A 169 46.37 6.45 2.37
C VAL A 169 44.95 6.69 2.89
N LYS A 170 44.65 7.90 3.37
CA LYS A 170 43.29 8.27 3.76
C LYS A 170 42.47 8.71 2.54
N PRO A 171 41.19 8.31 2.43
CA PRO A 171 40.33 8.68 1.30
C PRO A 171 40.06 10.19 1.27
N VAL A 172 39.85 10.72 0.07
CA VAL A 172 39.35 12.08 -0.15
C VAL A 172 37.83 12.08 -0.07
N GLY A 173 37.16 11.05 -0.59
CA GLY A 173 35.71 10.85 -0.44
C GLY A 173 35.18 9.76 -1.36
N ALA A 174 33.93 9.34 -1.13
CA ALA A 174 33.19 8.49 -2.05
C ALA A 174 31.74 8.95 -2.17
N TRP A 175 31.19 8.82 -3.37
CA TRP A 175 29.89 9.34 -3.74
C TRP A 175 29.18 8.40 -4.70
N PHE A 176 27.86 8.45 -4.74
CA PHE A 176 27.04 7.71 -5.69
C PHE A 176 26.05 8.66 -6.36
N SER A 177 25.82 8.46 -7.65
CA SER A 177 24.98 9.33 -8.47
C SER A 177 23.52 9.26 -8.02
N GLN A 178 22.96 10.43 -7.67
CA GLN A 178 21.53 10.64 -7.37
C GLN A 178 20.78 11.17 -8.59
N VAL A 179 21.45 12.04 -9.37
CA VAL A 179 20.88 12.66 -10.58
C VAL A 179 21.94 12.66 -11.67
N GLY A 180 21.64 12.05 -12.82
CA GLY A 180 22.58 11.82 -13.92
C GLY A 180 22.50 10.38 -14.41
N ARG A 181 23.65 9.75 -14.72
CA ARG A 181 23.69 8.30 -14.97
C ARG A 181 23.49 7.55 -13.66
N LEU A 182 22.39 6.79 -13.58
CA LEU A 182 22.06 5.97 -12.41
C LEU A 182 23.03 4.78 -12.29
N HIS A 183 23.19 4.29 -11.05
CA HIS A 183 24.10 3.20 -10.71
C HIS A 183 25.59 3.50 -10.89
N GLU A 184 25.98 4.78 -10.98
CA GLU A 184 27.39 5.17 -10.94
C GLU A 184 27.87 5.46 -9.52
N VAL A 185 29.01 4.88 -9.15
CA VAL A 185 29.69 5.10 -7.87
C VAL A 185 31.08 5.66 -8.14
N HIS A 186 31.43 6.75 -7.48
CA HIS A 186 32.71 7.42 -7.55
C HIS A 186 33.46 7.36 -6.22
N HIS A 187 34.77 7.25 -6.27
CA HIS A 187 35.59 7.54 -5.09
C HIS A 187 36.96 8.08 -5.46
N LEU A 188 37.47 8.97 -4.61
CA LEU A 188 38.67 9.74 -4.86
C LEU A 188 39.71 9.50 -3.76
N TRP A 189 40.95 9.33 -4.20
CA TRP A 189 42.12 9.17 -3.35
C TRP A 189 43.21 10.16 -3.75
N GLN A 190 44.01 10.60 -2.78
CA GLN A 190 45.18 11.43 -3.01
C GLN A 190 46.42 10.71 -2.47
N TYR A 191 47.32 10.28 -3.34
CA TYR A 191 48.58 9.62 -2.97
C TYR A 191 49.77 10.57 -3.11
N PRO A 192 50.84 10.39 -2.34
CA PRO A 192 52.04 11.21 -2.49
C PRO A 192 52.79 10.96 -3.81
N MET A 193 52.72 9.75 -4.37
CA MET A 193 53.38 9.37 -5.63
C MET A 193 52.72 8.15 -6.29
N VAL A 194 52.89 7.98 -7.62
CA VAL A 194 52.21 6.94 -8.43
C VAL A 194 52.51 5.51 -7.95
N ARG A 195 53.74 5.24 -7.49
CA ARG A 195 54.14 3.91 -6.99
C ARG A 195 53.32 3.48 -5.76
N VAL A 196 52.94 4.42 -4.90
CA VAL A 196 52.09 4.15 -3.73
C VAL A 196 50.64 3.89 -4.16
N ALA A 197 50.14 4.61 -5.17
CA ALA A 197 48.83 4.36 -5.76
C ALA A 197 48.73 2.95 -6.39
N LEU A 198 49.78 2.52 -7.10
CA LEU A 198 49.88 1.17 -7.67
C LEU A 198 49.90 0.07 -6.59
N ALA A 199 50.67 0.26 -5.51
CA ALA A 199 50.72 -0.70 -4.41
C ALA A 199 49.37 -0.83 -3.69
N ALA A 200 48.69 0.29 -3.44
CA ALA A 200 47.35 0.30 -2.84
C ALA A 200 46.30 -0.37 -3.75
N ALA A 201 46.40 -0.15 -5.08
CA ALA A 201 45.52 -0.80 -6.03
C ALA A 201 45.72 -2.31 -6.11
N LEU A 202 46.97 -2.77 -6.06
CA LEU A 202 47.30 -4.20 -6.06
C LEU A 202 46.78 -4.89 -4.79
N ALA A 203 46.99 -4.27 -3.61
CA ALA A 203 46.49 -4.80 -2.34
C ALA A 203 44.95 -4.92 -2.32
N ALA A 204 44.23 -3.93 -2.86
CA ALA A 204 42.78 -3.96 -2.95
C ALA A 204 42.28 -5.10 -3.86
N SER A 205 42.94 -5.33 -5.00
CA SER A 205 42.56 -6.39 -5.94
C SER A 205 42.77 -7.80 -5.38
N VAL A 206 43.79 -8.00 -4.53
CA VAL A 206 44.07 -9.30 -3.89
C VAL A 206 43.02 -9.66 -2.85
N VAL A 207 42.51 -8.69 -2.09
CA VAL A 207 41.51 -8.92 -1.02
C VAL A 207 40.07 -8.97 -1.58
N ALA A 208 39.84 -8.49 -2.80
CA ALA A 208 38.54 -8.52 -3.45
C ALA A 208 38.10 -9.92 -3.92
N ILE A 209 39.02 -10.86 -4.15
CA ILE A 209 38.75 -12.21 -4.70
C ILE A 209 39.04 -13.30 -3.64
N PRO A 210 38.03 -13.92 -3.01
CA PRO A 210 38.22 -15.11 -2.20
C PRO A 210 38.29 -16.34 -3.13
N ASN A 211 39.39 -17.09 -3.07
CA ASN A 211 39.71 -18.30 -3.83
C ASN A 211 40.05 -18.07 -5.32
N GLY A 212 41.34 -18.13 -5.64
CA GLY A 212 41.88 -17.93 -6.98
C GLY A 212 41.37 -18.91 -8.04
N LYS A 213 40.31 -18.52 -8.75
CA LYS A 213 40.04 -18.99 -10.12
C LYS A 213 40.21 -17.82 -11.08
N VAL A 214 41.19 -17.96 -11.96
CA VAL A 214 41.33 -17.16 -13.18
C VAL A 214 40.12 -17.47 -14.07
N LEU A 215 39.42 -16.44 -14.54
CA LEU A 215 38.32 -16.57 -15.50
C LEU A 215 38.90 -16.97 -16.88
N GLU A 216 38.80 -18.25 -17.23
CA GLU A 216 38.81 -18.66 -18.64
C GLU A 216 37.41 -18.57 -19.24
N ARG A 217 37.40 -18.24 -20.53
CA ARG A 217 36.24 -17.86 -21.36
C ARG A 217 35.22 -19.01 -21.44
N ALA A 218 33.94 -18.65 -21.37
CA ALA A 218 32.80 -19.56 -21.42
C ALA A 218 32.68 -20.31 -22.76
N GLU A 219 32.59 -21.65 -22.69
CA GLU A 219 31.93 -22.48 -23.70
C GLU A 219 31.03 -23.52 -23.02
N ASN A 220 29.90 -23.78 -23.69
CA ASN A 220 28.77 -24.65 -23.35
C ASN A 220 29.06 -25.91 -22.51
N SER A 221 28.23 -26.19 -21.51
CA SER A 221 27.31 -27.35 -21.53
C SER A 221 26.56 -27.56 -20.21
N THR A 222 25.45 -28.26 -20.38
CA THR A 222 24.39 -28.74 -19.50
C THR A 222 24.76 -29.37 -18.14
N THR A 223 23.73 -29.35 -17.26
CA THR A 223 23.37 -30.29 -16.19
C THR A 223 23.86 -30.13 -14.74
N SER A 224 22.85 -30.13 -13.86
CA SER A 224 22.81 -30.45 -12.42
C SER A 224 23.40 -29.42 -11.43
N THR A 225 22.53 -28.71 -10.74
CA THR A 225 22.80 -27.93 -9.54
C THR A 225 22.71 -28.81 -8.28
N PRO A 226 23.79 -28.98 -7.49
CA PRO A 226 23.67 -29.33 -6.08
C PRO A 226 23.40 -28.06 -5.26
N LEU A 227 22.54 -28.18 -4.24
CA LEU A 227 22.19 -27.10 -3.31
C LEU A 227 23.43 -26.44 -2.65
N PRO A 228 23.48 -25.11 -2.48
CA PRO A 228 24.52 -24.47 -1.68
C PRO A 228 24.21 -24.55 -0.18
N SER A 229 25.27 -24.83 0.57
CA SER A 229 25.32 -24.89 2.02
C SER A 229 25.29 -23.52 2.69
N THR A 230 24.76 -23.54 3.91
CA THR A 230 24.50 -22.48 4.88
C THR A 230 25.64 -21.49 5.13
N THR A 231 25.39 -20.20 4.91
CA THR A 231 26.13 -19.09 5.54
C THR A 231 25.23 -18.39 6.56
N SER A 232 25.67 -18.39 7.82
CA SER A 232 25.00 -17.76 8.96
C SER A 232 24.97 -16.25 8.84
N ILE A 233 23.76 -15.66 8.84
CA ILE A 233 23.55 -14.21 8.91
C ILE A 233 23.53 -13.79 10.38
N SER A 234 24.26 -12.72 10.70
CA SER A 234 24.33 -12.09 12.02
C SER A 234 22.97 -11.44 12.36
N SER A 235 22.22 -12.07 13.26
CA SER A 235 20.97 -11.58 13.84
C SER A 235 21.24 -10.53 14.94
N THR A 236 20.97 -9.26 14.66
CA THR A 236 20.67 -8.30 15.73
C THR A 236 19.14 -8.23 15.90
N PRO A 237 18.60 -8.13 17.13
CA PRO A 237 17.17 -7.94 17.32
C PRO A 237 16.73 -6.63 16.67
N VAL A 238 15.63 -6.66 15.91
CA VAL A 238 14.96 -5.44 15.43
C VAL A 238 14.60 -4.61 16.67
N PRO A 239 15.05 -3.35 16.79
CA PRO A 239 14.65 -2.50 17.90
C PRO A 239 13.13 -2.31 17.87
N THR A 240 12.43 -2.84 18.86
CA THR A 240 11.00 -2.63 19.06
C THR A 240 10.79 -1.24 19.64
N GLY A 241 10.77 -0.21 18.78
CA GLY A 241 10.26 1.11 19.14
C GLY A 241 8.76 1.03 19.38
N THR A 242 8.32 0.43 20.49
CA THR A 242 6.90 0.46 20.87
C THR A 242 6.54 1.89 21.25
N LEU A 243 5.54 2.45 20.56
CA LEU A 243 4.99 3.75 20.92
C LEU A 243 4.52 3.76 22.38
N PRO A 244 4.67 4.88 23.09
CA PRO A 244 4.21 4.98 24.47
C PRO A 244 2.68 4.86 24.54
N ASP A 245 2.17 4.33 25.66
CA ASP A 245 0.73 4.04 25.83
C ASP A 245 -0.18 5.27 25.64
N ASP A 246 0.35 6.49 25.81
CA ASP A 246 -0.39 7.76 25.65
C ASP A 246 -0.52 8.20 24.19
N TYR A 247 0.18 7.55 23.25
CA TYR A 247 -0.06 7.70 21.81
C TYR A 247 -1.40 7.07 21.39
N PHE A 248 -1.79 5.97 22.04
CA PHE A 248 -3.04 5.27 21.74
C PHE A 248 -4.22 5.85 22.53
N ILE A 249 -5.44 5.64 22.01
CA ILE A 249 -6.65 6.13 22.67
C ILE A 249 -6.87 5.43 24.00
N LYS A 250 -6.99 6.23 25.06
CA LYS A 250 -7.30 5.72 26.40
C LYS A 250 -8.74 5.24 26.49
N GLY A 251 -8.93 4.04 27.06
CA GLY A 251 -10.25 3.51 27.38
C GLY A 251 -11.00 2.86 26.21
N ASN A 252 -10.41 2.79 25.01
CA ASN A 252 -10.99 2.06 23.89
C ASN A 252 -10.99 0.54 24.13
N THR A 253 -9.88 0.03 24.64
CA THR A 253 -9.69 -1.39 25.00
C THR A 253 -9.57 -1.53 26.52
N PRO A 254 -9.86 -2.72 27.10
CA PRO A 254 -9.75 -2.94 28.54
C PRO A 254 -8.31 -2.81 29.09
N ARG A 255 -7.31 -2.84 28.22
CA ARG A 255 -5.89 -2.74 28.56
C ARG A 255 -5.14 -1.83 27.61
N THR A 256 -4.01 -1.30 28.06
CA THR A 256 -3.01 -0.68 27.18
C THR A 256 -2.14 -1.73 26.50
N TRP A 257 -1.43 -1.35 25.44
CA TRP A 257 -0.47 -2.24 24.77
C TRP A 257 0.65 -2.71 25.69
N SER A 258 1.21 -1.82 26.53
CA SER A 258 2.25 -2.22 27.50
C SER A 258 1.74 -3.30 28.48
N GLN A 259 0.49 -3.18 28.94
CA GLN A 259 -0.13 -4.18 29.82
C GLN A 259 -0.38 -5.50 29.07
N ALA A 260 -0.91 -5.44 27.86
CA ALA A 260 -1.21 -6.61 27.04
C ALA A 260 0.06 -7.39 26.68
N LEU A 261 1.11 -6.70 26.24
CA LEU A 261 2.42 -7.29 25.93
C LEU A 261 3.07 -7.94 27.17
N ALA A 262 2.97 -7.30 28.35
CA ALA A 262 3.50 -7.88 29.59
C ALA A 262 2.77 -9.16 30.01
N LEU A 263 1.46 -9.24 29.79
CA LEU A 263 0.67 -10.46 30.03
C LEU A 263 0.99 -11.55 29.00
N ALA A 264 1.08 -11.18 27.72
CA ALA A 264 1.45 -12.08 26.65
C ALA A 264 2.84 -12.68 26.85
N ALA A 265 3.83 -11.88 27.23
CA ALA A 265 5.19 -12.38 27.51
C ALA A 265 5.19 -13.43 28.64
N LYS A 266 4.40 -13.24 29.70
CA LYS A 266 4.25 -14.22 30.79
C LYS A 266 3.55 -15.50 30.32
N PHE A 267 2.57 -15.37 29.44
CA PHE A 267 1.83 -16.50 28.86
C PHE A 267 2.70 -17.34 27.91
N ILE A 268 3.57 -16.69 27.14
CA ILE A 268 4.46 -17.33 26.15
C ILE A 268 5.72 -17.94 26.80
N ALA A 269 6.20 -17.40 27.93
CA ALA A 269 7.43 -17.84 28.60
C ALA A 269 7.56 -19.36 28.83
N PRO A 270 6.52 -20.10 29.28
CA PRO A 270 6.62 -21.54 29.50
C PRO A 270 6.43 -22.41 28.23
N MET A 271 6.14 -21.81 27.06
CA MET A 271 5.82 -22.55 25.84
C MET A 271 7.05 -23.10 25.13
N SER A 272 6.94 -24.30 24.56
CA SER A 272 7.95 -24.88 23.67
C SER A 272 8.00 -24.17 22.31
N ILE A 273 9.02 -24.47 21.51
CA ILE A 273 9.14 -23.95 20.14
C ILE A 273 7.92 -24.37 19.30
N GLU A 274 7.49 -25.63 19.43
CA GLU A 274 6.33 -26.19 18.72
C GLU A 274 5.03 -25.48 19.12
N GLU A 275 4.82 -25.27 20.43
CA GLU A 275 3.64 -24.58 20.96
C GLU A 275 3.59 -23.12 20.48
N LYS A 276 4.74 -22.42 20.44
CA LYS A 276 4.83 -21.06 19.88
C LYS A 276 4.58 -21.03 18.36
N ALA A 277 5.13 -21.99 17.61
CA ALA A 277 4.93 -22.08 16.16
C ALA A 277 3.47 -22.39 15.80
N ALA A 278 2.78 -23.19 16.63
CA ALA A 278 1.35 -23.46 16.46
C ALA A 278 0.48 -22.20 16.61
N LEU A 279 0.86 -21.25 17.49
CA LEU A 279 0.16 -19.97 17.61
C LEU A 279 0.31 -19.09 16.36
N ALA A 280 1.38 -19.28 15.60
CA ALA A 280 1.67 -18.54 14.37
C ALA A 280 1.09 -19.21 13.10
N THR A 281 0.44 -20.38 13.19
CA THR A 281 0.08 -21.17 12.00
C THR A 281 -1.41 -21.50 11.99
N GLY A 282 -2.11 -21.13 10.92
CA GLY A 282 -3.48 -21.54 10.69
C GLY A 282 -3.64 -23.06 10.54
N VAL A 283 -4.82 -23.58 10.87
CA VAL A 283 -5.09 -25.03 10.88
C VAL A 283 -5.42 -25.65 9.51
N GLY A 284 -5.51 -24.83 8.46
CA GLY A 284 -5.91 -25.23 7.11
C GLY A 284 -7.34 -24.80 6.79
N PHE A 285 -7.58 -24.37 5.54
CA PHE A 285 -8.90 -23.85 5.15
C PHE A 285 -9.96 -24.95 5.12
N GLY A 286 -11.14 -24.66 5.69
CA GLY A 286 -12.26 -25.60 5.76
C GLY A 286 -12.08 -26.75 6.75
N SER A 287 -10.95 -26.80 7.46
CA SER A 287 -10.67 -27.82 8.49
C SER A 287 -11.24 -27.47 9.87
N SER A 288 -11.76 -26.26 10.03
CA SER A 288 -12.32 -25.73 11.27
C SER A 288 -13.47 -24.76 10.97
N ARG A 289 -13.94 -24.06 12.00
CA ARG A 289 -15.25 -23.40 12.03
C ARG A 289 -15.30 -22.05 11.33
N CYS A 290 -14.24 -21.26 11.45
CA CYS A 290 -14.15 -19.93 10.84
C CYS A 290 -13.32 -19.98 9.53
N VAL A 291 -13.29 -18.91 8.73
CA VAL A 291 -12.48 -18.87 7.49
C VAL A 291 -10.99 -19.03 7.77
N GLY A 292 -10.52 -18.60 8.95
CA GLY A 292 -9.19 -18.89 9.50
C GLY A 292 -9.28 -19.22 10.98
N ASN A 293 -8.43 -20.13 11.47
CA ASN A 293 -8.40 -20.48 12.89
C ASN A 293 -6.97 -20.76 13.35
N ILE A 294 -6.66 -20.32 14.58
CA ILE A 294 -5.49 -20.78 15.34
C ILE A 294 -5.94 -21.87 16.31
N ILE A 295 -5.15 -22.94 16.38
CA ILE A 295 -5.46 -24.10 17.22
C ILE A 295 -5.52 -23.74 18.71
N ASP A 296 -6.39 -24.42 19.45
CA ASP A 296 -6.46 -24.30 20.89
C ASP A 296 -5.20 -24.87 21.58
N GLN A 297 -4.93 -24.35 22.77
CA GLN A 297 -3.82 -24.79 23.61
C GLN A 297 -4.36 -25.09 25.02
N PRO A 298 -5.00 -26.26 25.25
CA PRO A 298 -5.70 -26.58 26.49
C PRO A 298 -4.82 -26.50 27.74
N LYS A 299 -3.54 -26.88 27.61
CA LYS A 299 -2.52 -26.78 28.68
C LYS A 299 -2.42 -25.37 29.26
N TYR A 300 -2.65 -24.35 28.43
CA TYR A 300 -2.57 -22.93 28.78
C TYR A 300 -3.95 -22.26 28.87
N LYS A 301 -5.04 -23.02 28.75
CA LYS A 301 -6.42 -22.51 28.76
C LYS A 301 -6.69 -21.47 27.66
N PHE A 302 -6.03 -21.61 26.53
CA PHE A 302 -6.27 -20.77 25.35
C PHE A 302 -7.17 -21.52 24.37
N PRO A 303 -8.35 -20.99 24.02
CA PRO A 303 -9.35 -21.71 23.21
C PRO A 303 -9.06 -21.66 21.70
N GLY A 304 -7.94 -21.08 21.28
CA GLY A 304 -7.67 -20.76 19.88
C GLY A 304 -8.18 -19.38 19.51
N LEU A 305 -8.04 -19.03 18.24
CA LEU A 305 -8.63 -17.80 17.66
C LEU A 305 -9.48 -18.16 16.46
N CYS A 306 -10.68 -17.62 16.40
CA CYS A 306 -11.53 -17.61 15.21
C CYS A 306 -11.38 -16.29 14.46
N LEU A 307 -11.06 -16.37 13.17
CA LEU A 307 -10.89 -15.24 12.27
C LEU A 307 -11.97 -15.29 11.20
N GLN A 308 -12.75 -14.22 11.07
CA GLN A 308 -13.93 -14.22 10.21
C GLN A 308 -14.08 -12.93 9.40
N ASP A 309 -14.33 -13.10 8.10
CA ASP A 309 -14.80 -12.06 7.18
C ASP A 309 -16.15 -11.50 7.67
N SER A 310 -16.54 -10.28 7.31
CA SER A 310 -15.96 -9.33 6.35
C SER A 310 -16.00 -7.89 6.90
N PRO A 311 -15.50 -6.88 6.16
CA PRO A 311 -15.58 -5.47 6.55
C PRO A 311 -17.00 -4.90 6.71
N LEU A 312 -18.05 -5.63 6.33
CA LEU A 312 -19.44 -5.16 6.37
C LEU A 312 -20.46 -6.16 6.94
N GLY A 313 -20.01 -7.18 7.68
CA GLY A 313 -20.87 -8.12 8.38
C GLY A 313 -20.19 -9.48 8.54
N VAL A 314 -20.73 -10.37 9.37
CA VAL A 314 -20.12 -11.70 9.55
C VAL A 314 -20.45 -12.57 8.34
N ARG A 315 -19.43 -12.98 7.59
CA ARG A 315 -19.57 -13.80 6.37
C ARG A 315 -19.86 -15.26 6.71
N LEU A 316 -20.51 -15.98 5.79
CA LEU A 316 -20.71 -17.43 5.82
C LEU A 316 -21.34 -17.93 7.14
N THR A 317 -22.34 -17.20 7.64
CA THR A 317 -23.17 -17.58 8.78
C THR A 317 -24.58 -16.99 8.62
N ASP A 318 -25.50 -17.38 9.50
CA ASP A 318 -26.89 -16.96 9.49
C ASP A 318 -27.19 -15.96 10.62
N ARG A 319 -28.38 -15.33 10.60
CA ARG A 319 -28.87 -14.45 11.69
C ARG A 319 -27.88 -13.36 12.11
N VAL A 320 -27.32 -12.71 11.11
CA VAL A 320 -26.39 -11.58 11.15
C VAL A 320 -26.94 -10.47 10.26
N SER A 321 -26.47 -9.25 10.44
CA SER A 321 -26.87 -8.13 9.60
C SER A 321 -25.90 -7.94 8.42
N ALA A 322 -26.44 -7.41 7.32
CA ALA A 322 -25.68 -6.94 6.17
C ALA A 322 -25.60 -5.41 6.21
N PHE A 323 -24.46 -4.88 6.67
CA PHE A 323 -24.23 -3.45 6.86
C PHE A 323 -23.92 -2.74 5.52
N THR A 324 -23.93 -1.41 5.55
CA THR A 324 -23.43 -0.58 4.44
C THR A 324 -21.96 -0.90 4.15
N ALA A 325 -21.54 -0.76 2.89
CA ALA A 325 -20.14 -0.87 2.52
C ALA A 325 -19.27 0.24 3.14
N GLY A 326 -17.94 0.06 3.11
CA GLY A 326 -16.99 1.05 3.60
C GLY A 326 -17.13 2.38 2.85
N ILE A 327 -17.40 2.33 1.55
CA ILE A 327 -17.51 3.53 0.72
C ILE A 327 -18.72 4.39 1.08
N ASN A 328 -19.82 3.76 1.53
CA ASN A 328 -20.97 4.46 2.10
C ASN A 328 -20.62 5.09 3.45
N ALA A 329 -19.89 4.37 4.31
CA ALA A 329 -19.45 4.92 5.58
C ALA A 329 -18.60 6.18 5.36
N ALA A 330 -17.69 6.17 4.39
CA ALA A 330 -16.91 7.35 4.01
C ALA A 330 -17.76 8.49 3.43
N ALA A 331 -18.78 8.17 2.62
CA ALA A 331 -19.68 9.15 2.03
C ALA A 331 -20.51 9.93 3.08
N THR A 332 -20.65 9.41 4.30
CA THR A 332 -21.29 10.16 5.41
C THR A 332 -20.46 11.36 5.87
N TRP A 333 -19.12 11.27 5.76
CA TRP A 333 -18.17 12.21 6.39
C TRP A 333 -18.43 12.42 7.90
N ASP A 334 -19.02 11.42 8.56
CA ASP A 334 -19.46 11.48 9.96
C ASP A 334 -18.72 10.42 10.80
N ARG A 335 -17.81 10.90 11.67
CA ARG A 335 -17.00 10.04 12.53
C ARG A 335 -17.82 9.25 13.53
N ASP A 336 -18.90 9.83 14.05
CA ASP A 336 -19.71 9.20 15.08
C ASP A 336 -20.54 8.06 14.47
N LEU A 337 -21.12 8.27 13.27
CA LEU A 337 -21.80 7.21 12.53
C LEU A 337 -20.84 6.08 12.13
N ILE A 338 -19.63 6.41 11.63
CA ILE A 338 -18.62 5.41 11.27
C ILE A 338 -18.23 4.56 12.50
N ARG A 339 -18.00 5.21 13.65
CA ARG A 339 -17.71 4.50 14.91
C ARG A 339 -18.88 3.62 15.35
N ALA A 340 -20.11 4.13 15.29
CA ALA A 340 -21.31 3.37 15.65
C ALA A 340 -21.49 2.11 14.78
N ARG A 341 -21.23 2.20 13.47
CA ARG A 341 -21.16 1.02 12.58
C ARG A 341 -20.07 0.05 13.04
N GLY A 342 -18.89 0.53 13.41
CA GLY A 342 -17.82 -0.31 13.95
C GLY A 342 -18.24 -1.06 15.22
N VAL A 343 -18.95 -0.40 16.15
CA VAL A 343 -19.49 -1.04 17.36
C VAL A 343 -20.47 -2.15 16.99
N ALA A 344 -21.47 -1.86 16.16
CA ALA A 344 -22.47 -2.85 15.76
C ALA A 344 -21.84 -4.07 15.07
N LEU A 345 -20.87 -3.86 14.16
CA LEU A 345 -20.09 -4.95 13.57
C LEU A 345 -19.40 -5.78 14.66
N GLY A 346 -18.67 -5.12 15.57
CA GLY A 346 -17.97 -5.78 16.67
C GLY A 346 -18.90 -6.56 17.60
N GLU A 347 -20.13 -6.10 17.82
CA GLU A 347 -21.12 -6.80 18.64
C GLU A 347 -21.56 -8.11 17.98
N GLU A 348 -21.79 -8.11 16.65
CA GLU A 348 -22.14 -9.31 15.91
C GLU A 348 -21.00 -10.32 15.82
N PHE A 349 -19.79 -9.86 15.52
CA PHE A 349 -18.59 -10.71 15.52
C PHE A 349 -18.40 -11.38 16.89
N ARG A 350 -18.48 -10.59 17.98
CA ARG A 350 -18.39 -11.14 19.35
C ARG A 350 -19.53 -12.11 19.64
N GLY A 351 -20.76 -11.79 19.25
CA GLY A 351 -21.93 -12.63 19.45
C GLY A 351 -21.80 -13.99 18.77
N LYS A 352 -21.13 -14.06 17.61
CA LYS A 352 -20.79 -15.30 16.91
C LYS A 352 -19.56 -16.04 17.47
N GLY A 353 -18.90 -15.47 18.47
CA GLY A 353 -17.68 -16.01 19.08
C GLY A 353 -16.42 -15.78 18.24
N VAL A 354 -16.47 -14.86 17.27
CA VAL A 354 -15.31 -14.49 16.46
C VAL A 354 -14.32 -13.68 17.29
N ASN A 355 -13.05 -14.04 17.27
CA ASN A 355 -11.99 -13.32 17.98
C ASN A 355 -11.46 -12.14 17.18
N VAL A 356 -11.40 -12.31 15.86
CA VAL A 356 -10.76 -11.39 14.93
C VAL A 356 -11.73 -11.09 13.79
N ALA A 357 -12.24 -9.87 13.74
CA ALA A 357 -13.09 -9.39 12.67
C ALA A 357 -12.22 -8.89 11.53
N LEU A 358 -12.22 -9.61 10.42
CA LEU A 358 -11.49 -9.29 9.20
C LEU A 358 -12.11 -8.03 8.54
N GLY A 359 -11.75 -6.84 9.05
CA GLY A 359 -12.09 -5.52 8.54
C GLY A 359 -11.74 -4.39 9.54
N PRO A 360 -11.53 -3.14 9.07
CA PRO A 360 -11.92 -2.59 7.77
C PRO A 360 -10.89 -2.75 6.64
N ALA A 361 -11.31 -2.42 5.40
CA ALA A 361 -10.43 -2.25 4.24
C ALA A 361 -10.02 -0.79 4.03
N MET A 362 -8.82 -0.55 3.49
CA MET A 362 -8.19 0.79 3.47
C MET A 362 -7.33 1.06 2.23
N ASN A 363 -7.41 0.20 1.20
CA ASN A 363 -6.77 0.52 -0.07
C ASN A 363 -7.45 1.75 -0.67
N LEU A 364 -6.69 2.53 -1.41
CA LEU A 364 -7.25 3.73 -2.00
C LEU A 364 -8.00 3.35 -3.28
N ALA A 365 -8.75 4.29 -3.83
CA ALA A 365 -9.37 4.15 -5.13
C ALA A 365 -8.45 4.72 -6.22
N ARG A 366 -7.18 4.29 -6.29
CA ARG A 366 -6.20 4.81 -7.27
C ARG A 366 -6.75 4.73 -8.69
N VAL A 367 -7.23 3.55 -9.09
CA VAL A 367 -7.91 3.36 -10.38
C VAL A 367 -9.41 3.28 -10.15
N ALA A 368 -10.17 4.13 -10.85
CA ALA A 368 -11.62 4.21 -10.72
C ALA A 368 -12.35 2.89 -11.05
N ALA A 369 -11.73 2.03 -11.86
CA ALA A 369 -12.25 0.73 -12.27
C ALA A 369 -11.87 -0.43 -11.32
N GLY A 370 -11.09 -0.17 -10.27
CA GLY A 370 -10.63 -1.17 -9.32
C GLY A 370 -11.78 -1.93 -8.68
N GLY A 371 -11.68 -3.27 -8.66
CA GLY A 371 -12.78 -4.15 -8.32
C GLY A 371 -13.26 -4.07 -6.87
N ARG A 372 -12.43 -3.54 -5.97
CA ARG A 372 -12.65 -3.62 -4.51
C ARG A 372 -12.58 -2.29 -3.77
N ASN A 373 -12.58 -1.19 -4.52
CA ASN A 373 -12.58 0.16 -3.95
C ASN A 373 -13.76 0.39 -2.98
N TRP A 374 -14.87 -0.31 -3.20
CA TRP A 374 -16.10 -0.21 -2.42
C TRP A 374 -16.00 -0.76 -0.99
N GLU A 375 -15.08 -1.70 -0.73
CA GLU A 375 -14.83 -2.23 0.62
C GLU A 375 -14.13 -1.20 1.50
N SER A 376 -13.31 -0.34 0.87
CA SER A 376 -12.53 0.74 1.49
C SER A 376 -13.34 2.05 1.56
N PHE A 377 -12.65 3.17 1.77
CA PHE A 377 -13.25 4.46 2.11
C PHE A 377 -13.09 5.56 1.04
N GLY A 378 -12.55 5.24 -0.14
CA GLY A 378 -12.45 6.17 -1.26
C GLY A 378 -11.01 6.51 -1.65
N ALA A 379 -10.81 7.67 -2.28
CA ALA A 379 -9.53 8.02 -2.91
C ALA A 379 -8.61 8.91 -2.06
N ASP A 380 -9.11 9.45 -0.95
CA ASP A 380 -8.34 10.36 -0.10
C ASP A 380 -7.74 9.66 1.13
N PRO A 381 -6.42 9.77 1.38
CA PRO A 381 -5.78 9.14 2.52
C PRO A 381 -6.27 9.66 3.87
N TYR A 382 -6.61 10.95 3.99
CA TYR A 382 -7.06 11.52 5.26
C TYR A 382 -8.46 11.04 5.61
N LEU A 383 -9.41 11.13 4.67
CA LEU A 383 -10.76 10.58 4.84
C LEU A 383 -10.71 9.08 5.13
N SER A 384 -9.93 8.33 4.36
CA SER A 384 -9.79 6.88 4.55
C SER A 384 -9.15 6.54 5.89
N GLY A 385 -8.15 7.30 6.33
CA GLY A 385 -7.50 7.12 7.61
C GLY A 385 -8.40 7.44 8.80
N GLU A 386 -9.21 8.49 8.74
CA GLU A 386 -10.19 8.79 9.80
C GLU A 386 -11.32 7.77 9.83
N ALA A 387 -11.83 7.34 8.67
CA ALA A 387 -12.88 6.32 8.63
C ALA A 387 -12.39 4.96 9.16
N ALA A 388 -11.16 4.58 8.83
CA ALA A 388 -10.51 3.40 9.39
C ALA A 388 -10.31 3.53 10.91
N TYR A 389 -9.77 4.66 11.37
CA TYR A 389 -9.55 4.97 12.78
C TYR A 389 -10.84 4.77 13.59
N GLU A 390 -11.95 5.35 13.13
CA GLU A 390 -13.24 5.28 13.81
C GLU A 390 -13.86 3.88 13.79
N THR A 391 -13.75 3.17 12.67
CA THR A 391 -14.23 1.78 12.55
C THR A 391 -13.48 0.85 13.51
N ILE A 392 -12.15 0.98 13.59
CA ILE A 392 -11.30 0.15 14.46
C ILE A 392 -11.62 0.39 15.93
N ILE A 393 -11.83 1.65 16.33
CA ILE A 393 -12.24 1.98 17.70
C ILE A 393 -13.57 1.31 18.02
N GLY A 394 -14.56 1.45 17.12
CA GLY A 394 -15.86 0.82 17.30
C GLY A 394 -15.76 -0.69 17.53
N ILE A 395 -15.08 -1.41 16.64
CA ILE A 395 -14.94 -2.87 16.72
C ILE A 395 -14.17 -3.28 17.98
N GLN A 396 -13.03 -2.65 18.29
CA GLN A 396 -12.22 -3.06 19.44
C GLN A 396 -12.87 -2.77 20.80
N SER A 397 -13.75 -1.77 20.86
CA SER A 397 -14.51 -1.46 22.07
C SER A 397 -15.44 -2.60 22.51
N THR A 398 -15.84 -3.47 21.57
CA THR A 398 -16.68 -4.63 21.87
C THR A 398 -15.87 -5.84 22.33
N GLY A 399 -14.54 -5.76 22.39
CA GLY A 399 -13.65 -6.87 22.73
C GLY A 399 -13.31 -7.81 21.57
N VAL A 400 -13.72 -7.48 20.35
CA VAL A 400 -13.22 -8.14 19.12
C VAL A 400 -11.91 -7.48 18.70
N GLN A 401 -10.96 -8.26 18.20
CA GLN A 401 -9.79 -7.67 17.56
C GLN A 401 -10.22 -7.14 16.20
N ALA A 402 -10.26 -5.82 16.05
CA ALA A 402 -10.37 -5.20 14.75
C ALA A 402 -9.12 -5.54 13.96
N TRP A 403 -9.33 -5.99 12.74
CA TRP A 403 -8.27 -6.51 11.91
C TRP A 403 -8.29 -5.76 10.59
N TYR A 404 -7.17 -5.20 10.14
CA TYR A 404 -7.13 -4.70 8.77
C TYR A 404 -7.24 -5.83 7.74
N VAL A 405 -8.28 -5.79 6.91
CA VAL A 405 -8.43 -6.64 5.72
C VAL A 405 -8.18 -5.83 4.47
N SER A 406 -7.06 -6.09 3.78
CA SER A 406 -7.17 -6.22 2.33
C SER A 406 -7.62 -7.65 2.15
N SER A 407 -8.85 -7.88 1.71
CA SER A 407 -9.19 -9.28 1.41
C SER A 407 -8.28 -9.72 0.28
N ILE A 408 -8.02 -11.02 0.17
CA ILE A 408 -8.18 -11.77 -1.06
C ILE A 408 -7.85 -13.26 -0.82
N CYS A 409 -8.88 -14.08 -0.98
CA CYS A 409 -8.73 -15.54 -1.04
C CYS A 409 -8.44 -16.00 -2.48
N SER A 410 -7.58 -17.01 -2.56
CA SER A 410 -6.96 -17.65 -3.74
C SER A 410 -7.89 -18.19 -4.84
N GLY A 411 -7.28 -18.47 -6.00
CA GLY A 411 -7.58 -19.65 -6.81
C GLY A 411 -6.30 -20.36 -7.27
N PHE A 412 -6.10 -21.59 -6.80
CA PHE A 412 -5.06 -22.53 -7.25
C PHE A 412 -5.44 -23.09 -8.64
N SER A 413 -4.55 -22.97 -9.64
CA SER A 413 -4.58 -23.82 -10.84
C SER A 413 -3.54 -24.92 -10.67
N ILE A 414 -3.98 -26.17 -10.70
CA ILE A 414 -3.14 -27.38 -10.54
C ILE A 414 -2.22 -27.64 -11.73
N ASN A 415 -2.30 -26.86 -12.82
CA ASN A 415 -1.50 -27.13 -14.00
C ASN A 415 -0.92 -25.83 -14.57
N ASP A 416 0.18 -25.34 -13.99
CA ASP A 416 1.33 -24.91 -14.80
C ASP A 416 2.59 -24.81 -13.93
N ASP A 417 3.66 -25.45 -14.38
CA ASP A 417 5.01 -25.19 -13.92
C ASP A 417 5.30 -23.73 -14.24
N HIS A 418 5.41 -22.86 -13.21
CA HIS A 418 6.44 -21.83 -13.05
C HIS A 418 6.16 -20.99 -11.78
N THR A 419 7.21 -20.83 -10.98
CA THR A 419 7.28 -20.09 -9.70
C THR A 419 6.68 -18.67 -9.78
N THR A 420 5.73 -18.38 -8.90
CA THR A 420 4.93 -17.13 -8.86
C THR A 420 5.41 -16.17 -7.76
N ASN A 421 5.55 -14.88 -8.11
CA ASN A 421 5.85 -13.75 -7.22
C ASN A 421 4.85 -12.64 -7.50
N SER A 422 4.24 -12.01 -6.47
CA SER A 422 3.67 -10.63 -6.49
C SER A 422 2.81 -10.22 -5.28
N ALA A 423 2.52 -8.92 -5.15
CA ALA A 423 2.19 -8.21 -3.90
C ALA A 423 1.04 -7.18 -4.04
N LYS A 424 0.03 -7.18 -3.13
CA LYS A 424 -0.82 -6.09 -2.57
C LYS A 424 -2.25 -6.48 -2.03
N HIS A 425 -2.74 -6.23 -0.79
CA HIS A 425 -2.13 -6.36 0.55
C HIS A 425 -1.96 -5.02 1.29
N TYR A 426 -1.67 -5.00 2.62
CA TYR A 426 -0.79 -3.93 3.13
C TYR A 426 0.54 -4.18 2.40
N ILE A 427 0.84 -3.52 1.27
CA ILE A 427 0.23 -2.28 0.75
C ILE A 427 0.08 -2.27 -0.79
N ASN A 428 -0.69 -1.31 -1.33
CA ASN A 428 -0.83 -0.97 -2.76
C ASN A 428 -1.71 -1.91 -3.62
N ASN A 429 -2.88 -2.37 -3.12
CA ASN A 429 -3.80 -3.28 -3.87
C ASN A 429 -4.85 -2.55 -4.66
N GLU A 430 -4.36 -1.90 -5.70
CA GLU A 430 -5.21 -0.99 -6.41
C GLU A 430 -5.89 -1.66 -7.62
N GLN A 431 -5.63 -2.95 -7.93
CA GLN A 431 -6.35 -3.68 -8.99
C GLN A 431 -6.35 -5.21 -8.79
N GLU A 432 -7.41 -5.88 -9.23
CA GLU A 432 -7.62 -7.32 -9.11
C GLU A 432 -6.90 -8.13 -10.20
N ILE A 433 -6.83 -7.61 -11.42
CA ILE A 433 -6.16 -8.29 -12.53
C ILE A 433 -4.68 -8.50 -12.19
N LYS A 434 -4.25 -9.77 -12.26
CA LYS A 434 -2.91 -10.23 -11.86
C LYS A 434 -2.52 -9.79 -10.44
N ARG A 435 -3.46 -9.68 -9.51
CA ARG A 435 -3.16 -9.39 -8.09
C ARG A 435 -2.15 -10.36 -7.45
N ASP A 436 -2.17 -11.62 -7.86
CA ASP A 436 -1.29 -12.72 -7.42
C ASP A 436 0.03 -12.79 -8.20
N ALA A 437 0.18 -11.93 -9.22
CA ALA A 437 1.26 -12.00 -10.19
C ALA A 437 1.71 -10.63 -10.76
N SER A 438 1.42 -9.48 -10.11
CA SER A 438 1.97 -8.13 -10.41
C SER A 438 2.73 -7.40 -9.28
N SER A 439 3.70 -6.56 -9.65
CA SER A 439 4.44 -5.65 -8.75
C SER A 439 3.84 -4.25 -8.78
N SER A 440 3.58 -3.65 -7.62
CA SER A 440 3.24 -2.23 -7.47
C SER A 440 4.51 -1.44 -7.16
N ASP A 441 4.98 -0.64 -8.13
CA ASP A 441 6.23 0.08 -8.02
C ASP A 441 5.94 1.54 -7.61
N VAL A 442 6.00 1.79 -6.29
CA VAL A 442 5.63 3.08 -5.66
C VAL A 442 6.87 3.79 -5.12
N ASP A 443 6.98 5.10 -5.36
CA ASP A 443 8.03 5.89 -4.76
C ASP A 443 7.78 6.12 -3.25
N ASP A 444 8.86 6.35 -2.51
CA ASP A 444 8.80 6.45 -1.05
C ASP A 444 7.89 7.58 -0.55
N ARG A 445 7.84 8.70 -1.25
CA ARG A 445 7.01 9.84 -0.85
C ARG A 445 5.53 9.53 -1.05
N ALA A 446 5.15 9.00 -2.21
CA ALA A 446 3.78 8.57 -2.46
C ALA A 446 3.36 7.45 -1.51
N GLN A 447 4.28 6.55 -1.18
CA GLN A 447 4.04 5.49 -0.20
C GLN A 447 3.64 6.06 1.17
N HIS A 448 4.37 7.06 1.69
CA HIS A 448 4.11 7.63 3.01
C HIS A 448 2.94 8.62 3.05
N GLU A 449 2.83 9.51 2.06
CA GLU A 449 1.83 10.58 2.06
C GLU A 449 0.43 10.10 1.63
N LEU A 450 0.34 9.04 0.81
CA LEU A 450 -0.94 8.47 0.36
C LEU A 450 -1.19 7.09 0.98
N TYR A 451 -0.55 6.07 0.44
CA TYR A 451 -1.00 4.69 0.63
C TYR A 451 -0.82 4.20 2.06
N ALA A 452 0.25 4.62 2.76
CA ALA A 452 0.53 4.18 4.13
C ALA A 452 -0.17 5.03 5.19
N HIS A 453 -0.71 6.20 4.82
CA HIS A 453 -1.33 7.11 5.77
C HIS A 453 -2.56 6.51 6.48
N PRO A 454 -3.52 5.83 5.79
CA PRO A 454 -4.60 5.14 6.49
C PRO A 454 -4.10 4.10 7.51
N PHE A 455 -2.99 3.41 7.21
CA PHE A 455 -2.38 2.43 8.11
C PHE A 455 -1.75 3.09 9.32
N LEU A 456 -1.08 4.23 9.15
CA LEU A 456 -0.58 5.03 10.27
C LEU A 456 -1.72 5.44 11.22
N ARG A 457 -2.86 5.87 10.67
CA ARG A 457 -4.05 6.20 11.46
C ARG A 457 -4.60 4.96 12.19
N SER A 458 -4.63 3.80 11.55
CA SER A 458 -5.02 2.54 12.19
C SER A 458 -4.09 2.11 13.33
N VAL A 459 -2.77 2.30 13.19
CA VAL A 459 -1.83 2.12 14.31
C VAL A 459 -2.16 3.08 15.46
N ALA A 460 -2.46 4.35 15.17
CA ALA A 460 -2.87 5.32 16.18
C ALA A 460 -4.20 4.98 16.87
N ALA A 461 -5.11 4.28 16.18
CA ALA A 461 -6.33 3.72 16.77
C ALA A 461 -6.06 2.53 17.72
N GLY A 462 -4.83 2.00 17.70
CA GLY A 462 -4.43 0.84 18.49
C GLY A 462 -4.91 -0.48 17.90
N VAL A 463 -5.03 -0.58 16.56
CA VAL A 463 -5.43 -1.81 15.86
C VAL A 463 -4.61 -3.01 16.34
N ALA A 464 -5.25 -4.15 16.57
CA ALA A 464 -4.59 -5.35 17.09
C ALA A 464 -3.61 -5.96 16.07
N SER A 465 -3.84 -5.72 14.77
CA SER A 465 -3.24 -6.53 13.72
C SER A 465 -3.38 -6.03 12.26
N PHE A 466 -2.50 -6.52 11.36
CA PHE A 466 -2.49 -6.21 9.92
C PHE A 466 -2.35 -7.44 9.02
N MET A 467 -3.09 -7.48 7.91
CA MET A 467 -2.91 -8.49 6.84
C MET A 467 -1.93 -8.07 5.75
N VAL A 468 -1.08 -8.99 5.32
CA VAL A 468 -0.08 -8.82 4.24
C VAL A 468 -0.13 -10.02 3.31
N ASN A 469 0.27 -9.92 2.05
CA ASN A 469 0.23 -11.07 1.15
C ASN A 469 1.44 -11.11 0.19
N GLY A 470 1.66 -12.16 -0.59
CA GLY A 470 2.67 -12.19 -1.65
C GLY A 470 4.12 -12.36 -1.21
N THR A 471 4.95 -12.97 -2.07
CA THR A 471 6.38 -13.22 -1.81
C THR A 471 7.15 -11.94 -1.50
N TYR A 472 6.73 -10.80 -2.06
CA TYR A 472 7.39 -9.52 -1.82
C TYR A 472 6.78 -8.70 -0.69
N VAL A 473 5.63 -9.08 -0.10
CA VAL A 473 5.00 -8.29 0.99
C VAL A 473 4.82 -9.03 2.30
N CYS A 474 4.39 -10.30 2.32
CA CYS A 474 4.61 -11.19 3.47
C CYS A 474 6.09 -11.34 3.83
N GLU A 475 6.98 -11.03 2.87
CA GLU A 475 8.43 -11.05 3.04
C GLU A 475 9.09 -9.68 2.75
N ASN A 476 8.35 -8.56 2.71
CA ASN A 476 8.97 -7.24 2.54
C ASN A 476 9.56 -6.74 3.85
N ASP A 477 10.87 -6.84 3.97
CA ASP A 477 11.56 -6.28 5.14
C ASP A 477 11.34 -4.77 5.28
N LYS A 478 11.35 -4.01 4.18
CA LYS A 478 11.16 -2.56 4.21
C LYS A 478 9.76 -2.18 4.69
N LEU A 479 8.70 -2.79 4.15
CA LEU A 479 7.32 -2.41 4.50
C LEU A 479 6.91 -2.93 5.89
N LEU A 480 7.30 -4.15 6.25
CA LEU A 480 6.88 -4.78 7.50
C LEU A 480 7.78 -4.38 8.67
N ASN A 481 9.08 -4.61 8.56
CA ASN A 481 10.01 -4.28 9.64
C ASN A 481 10.35 -2.79 9.65
N GLY A 482 10.61 -2.20 8.48
CA GLY A 482 10.92 -0.77 8.34
C GLY A 482 9.71 0.12 8.67
N ILE A 483 8.74 0.22 7.76
CA ILE A 483 7.64 1.18 7.90
C ILE A 483 6.68 0.78 9.03
N LEU A 484 6.12 -0.44 9.00
CA LEU A 484 5.04 -0.79 9.93
C LEU A 484 5.53 -0.94 11.38
N LYS A 485 6.53 -1.79 11.61
CA LYS A 485 6.98 -2.11 12.97
C LYS A 485 7.93 -1.07 13.55
N THR A 486 8.80 -0.46 12.74
CA THR A 486 9.79 0.51 13.23
C THR A 486 9.30 1.94 13.13
N GLU A 487 8.92 2.43 11.95
CA GLU A 487 8.53 3.83 11.78
C GLU A 487 7.18 4.14 12.43
N PHE A 488 6.17 3.29 12.22
CA PHE A 488 4.86 3.46 12.85
C PHE A 488 4.83 2.89 14.27
N GLY A 489 5.84 2.13 14.70
CA GLY A 489 5.92 1.56 16.05
C GLY A 489 4.81 0.56 16.38
N PHE A 490 4.33 -0.19 15.38
CA PHE A 490 3.19 -1.10 15.52
C PHE A 490 3.45 -2.23 16.53
N PRO A 491 2.67 -2.32 17.63
CA PRO A 491 2.88 -3.30 18.70
C PRO A 491 2.14 -4.64 18.50
N GLY A 492 1.16 -4.69 17.60
CA GLY A 492 0.37 -5.88 17.31
C GLY A 492 1.09 -6.87 16.38
N TYR A 493 0.32 -7.73 15.72
CA TYR A 493 0.86 -8.80 14.87
C TYR A 493 0.42 -8.69 13.40
N VAL A 494 1.27 -9.18 12.51
CA VAL A 494 1.04 -9.20 11.06
C VAL A 494 0.66 -10.62 10.62
N MET A 495 -0.47 -10.81 9.94
CA MET A 495 -0.83 -12.11 9.36
C MET A 495 -0.83 -12.11 7.85
N SER A 496 -0.67 -13.28 7.25
CA SER A 496 -0.79 -13.41 5.81
C SER A 496 -2.26 -13.38 5.42
N ASP A 497 -2.58 -12.83 4.26
CA ASP A 497 -3.82 -13.19 3.58
C ASP A 497 -3.81 -14.69 3.27
N TRP A 498 -4.93 -15.18 2.80
CA TRP A 498 -5.13 -16.60 2.59
C TRP A 498 -4.22 -17.12 1.47
N TRP A 499 -3.29 -18.02 1.83
CA TRP A 499 -2.28 -18.64 0.95
C TRP A 499 -1.20 -17.70 0.42
N ALA A 500 -1.01 -16.60 1.13
CA ALA A 500 -0.10 -15.57 0.73
C ALA A 500 1.33 -15.69 1.29
N THR A 501 1.54 -16.69 2.13
CA THR A 501 2.87 -17.03 2.59
C THR A 501 3.55 -17.86 1.50
N HIS A 502 4.79 -17.54 1.16
CA HIS A 502 5.52 -18.21 0.07
C HIS A 502 6.81 -18.88 0.54
N SER A 503 7.27 -18.59 1.75
CA SER A 503 8.35 -19.32 2.40
C SER A 503 8.33 -19.13 3.92
N THR A 504 9.07 -19.97 4.62
CA THR A 504 9.31 -19.82 6.06
C THR A 504 10.14 -18.57 6.38
N GLU A 505 10.89 -18.02 5.42
CA GLU A 505 11.71 -16.81 5.59
C GLU A 505 10.87 -15.54 5.86
N SER A 506 9.59 -15.54 5.45
CA SER A 506 8.59 -14.52 5.82
C SER A 506 8.61 -14.15 7.32
N ALA A 507 8.90 -15.11 8.20
CA ALA A 507 9.04 -14.88 9.64
C ALA A 507 10.17 -13.89 9.97
N ASN A 508 11.34 -14.01 9.34
CA ASN A 508 12.46 -13.07 9.51
C ASN A 508 12.15 -11.69 8.94
N ARG A 509 11.27 -11.64 7.94
CA ARG A 509 10.86 -10.43 7.22
C ARG A 509 9.68 -9.70 7.84
N GLY A 510 9.20 -10.17 8.99
CA GLY A 510 8.22 -9.45 9.81
C GLY A 510 6.83 -10.07 9.86
N LEU A 511 6.56 -11.17 9.15
CA LEU A 511 5.29 -11.89 9.27
C LEU A 511 5.19 -12.58 10.65
N ASP A 512 4.04 -12.47 11.31
CA ASP A 512 3.78 -13.09 12.63
C ASP A 512 2.84 -14.31 12.56
N MET A 513 1.91 -14.36 11.61
CA MET A 513 0.92 -15.43 11.50
C MET A 513 0.65 -15.84 10.04
N GLU A 514 0.74 -17.13 9.71
CA GLU A 514 0.35 -17.66 8.40
C GLU A 514 -1.12 -18.10 8.41
N MET A 515 -1.90 -17.62 7.45
CA MET A 515 -3.28 -18.04 7.18
C MET A 515 -3.46 -18.51 5.72
N PRO A 516 -4.36 -19.49 5.47
CA PRO A 516 -5.08 -20.28 6.45
C PRO A 516 -4.24 -21.41 7.05
N GLY A 517 -2.94 -21.49 6.72
CA GLY A 517 -2.08 -22.64 6.99
C GLY A 517 -1.93 -23.50 5.74
N GLY A 518 -2.51 -24.71 5.72
CA GLY A 518 -2.36 -25.68 4.63
C GLY A 518 -2.52 -25.08 3.23
N LEU A 519 -1.74 -25.55 2.25
CA LEU A 519 -1.46 -24.89 0.96
C LEU A 519 -2.60 -24.93 -0.07
N GLY A 520 -3.79 -25.34 0.34
CA GLY A 520 -4.95 -25.36 -0.53
C GLY A 520 -6.21 -25.76 0.23
N TRP A 521 -7.32 -25.80 -0.51
CA TRP A 521 -8.62 -26.13 0.06
C TRP A 521 -8.66 -27.58 0.57
N GLY A 522 -9.00 -27.76 1.86
CA GLY A 522 -9.00 -29.07 2.50
C GLY A 522 -7.60 -29.70 2.69
N ILE A 523 -6.52 -28.97 2.35
CA ILE A 523 -5.15 -29.42 2.59
C ILE A 523 -4.79 -29.12 4.06
N PRO A 524 -4.28 -30.09 4.82
CA PRO A 524 -3.98 -29.91 6.23
C PRO A 524 -2.82 -28.93 6.46
N ALA A 525 -2.79 -28.30 7.65
CA ALA A 525 -1.72 -27.40 8.09
C ALA A 525 -0.30 -28.00 8.06
N THR A 526 -0.16 -29.32 7.95
CA THR A 526 1.16 -29.97 7.82
C THR A 526 1.91 -29.56 6.56
N SER A 527 1.22 -29.04 5.53
CA SER A 527 1.86 -28.51 4.33
C SER A 527 2.25 -27.03 4.43
N ALA A 528 1.87 -26.33 5.51
CA ALA A 528 2.06 -24.90 5.65
C ALA A 528 3.55 -24.50 5.65
N TRP A 529 3.84 -23.25 5.30
CA TRP A 529 5.22 -22.73 5.34
C TRP A 529 5.73 -22.55 6.78
N PHE A 530 4.83 -22.36 7.74
CA PHE A 530 5.13 -22.29 9.17
C PHE A 530 5.00 -23.67 9.84
N GLY A 531 4.24 -23.81 10.93
CA GLY A 531 4.07 -25.06 11.67
C GLY A 531 5.38 -25.83 11.91
N GLY A 532 5.46 -27.04 11.36
CA GLY A 532 6.64 -27.90 11.45
C GLY A 532 7.89 -27.30 10.79
N ASN A 533 7.74 -26.59 9.67
CA ASN A 533 8.84 -25.93 8.98
C ASN A 533 9.42 -24.79 9.82
N LEU A 534 8.57 -23.92 10.39
CA LEU A 534 9.01 -22.85 11.29
C LEU A 534 9.70 -23.41 12.54
N THR A 535 9.15 -24.48 13.12
CA THR A 535 9.78 -25.20 14.24
C THR A 535 11.19 -25.67 13.86
N GLN A 536 11.34 -26.30 12.71
CA GLN A 536 12.62 -26.83 12.24
C GLN A 536 13.63 -25.70 11.97
N TRP A 537 13.21 -24.60 11.33
CA TRP A 537 14.07 -23.46 11.04
C TRP A 537 14.59 -22.77 12.29
N VAL A 538 13.79 -22.72 13.37
CA VAL A 538 14.24 -22.21 14.68
C VAL A 538 15.26 -23.16 15.31
N LYS A 539 15.00 -24.48 15.30
CA LYS A 539 15.95 -25.48 15.80
C LYS A 539 17.28 -25.46 15.04
N ASP A 540 17.21 -25.24 13.73
CA ASP A 540 18.36 -25.11 12.82
C ASP A 540 19.03 -23.73 12.90
N LYS A 541 18.53 -22.82 13.74
CA LYS A 541 19.04 -21.45 13.94
C LYS A 541 19.02 -20.58 12.67
N ARG A 542 18.14 -20.89 11.72
CA ARG A 542 17.84 -20.03 10.55
C ARG A 542 16.92 -18.87 10.93
N ILE A 543 16.04 -19.12 11.90
CA ILE A 543 15.19 -18.09 12.53
C ILE A 543 15.58 -18.04 14.01
N PRO A 544 15.93 -16.86 14.57
CA PRO A 544 16.19 -16.74 16.00
C PRO A 544 14.94 -17.11 16.83
N GLU A 545 15.10 -17.88 17.92
CA GLU A 545 13.97 -18.18 18.81
C GLU A 545 13.31 -16.90 19.38
N ALA A 546 14.10 -15.83 19.55
CA ALA A 546 13.59 -14.52 19.92
C ALA A 546 12.56 -13.99 18.92
N ARG A 547 12.73 -14.26 17.62
CA ARG A 547 11.76 -13.84 16.59
C ARG A 547 10.46 -14.62 16.72
N LEU A 548 10.53 -15.94 16.86
CA LEU A 548 9.33 -16.76 17.11
C LEU A 548 8.61 -16.35 18.41
N THR A 549 9.38 -16.00 19.45
CA THR A 549 8.82 -15.52 20.71
C THR A 549 8.13 -14.16 20.56
N ASP A 550 8.68 -13.24 19.76
CA ASP A 550 8.05 -11.97 19.41
C ASP A 550 6.74 -12.18 18.63
N MET A 551 6.72 -13.06 17.62
CA MET A 551 5.51 -13.42 16.85
C MET A 551 4.40 -13.89 17.80
N ALA A 552 4.68 -14.90 18.63
CA ALA A 552 3.71 -15.46 19.55
C ALA A 552 3.27 -14.44 20.62
N THR A 553 4.18 -13.57 21.08
CA THR A 553 3.86 -12.51 22.05
C THR A 553 2.90 -11.49 21.45
N ARG A 554 3.11 -11.04 20.21
CA ARG A 554 2.23 -10.07 19.53
C ARG A 554 0.83 -10.62 19.30
N ILE A 555 0.72 -11.89 18.90
CA ILE A 555 -0.56 -12.58 18.69
C ILE A 555 -1.35 -12.65 20.00
N ILE A 556 -0.71 -13.13 21.07
CA ILE A 556 -1.36 -13.24 22.37
C ILE A 556 -1.61 -11.86 23.00
N ALA A 557 -0.81 -10.84 22.68
CA ALA A 557 -1.06 -9.48 23.11
C ALA A 557 -2.40 -8.95 22.55
N GLY A 558 -2.75 -9.23 21.29
CA GLY A 558 -4.07 -8.88 20.73
C GLY A 558 -5.23 -9.50 21.51
N TRP A 559 -5.08 -10.76 21.93
CA TRP A 559 -6.06 -11.50 22.76
C TRP A 559 -6.26 -10.84 24.14
N TYR A 560 -5.17 -10.44 24.81
CA TYR A 560 -5.24 -9.73 26.09
C TYR A 560 -5.68 -8.27 25.94
N LEU A 561 -5.26 -7.58 24.88
CA LEU A 561 -5.60 -6.18 24.62
C LEU A 561 -7.11 -5.99 24.64
N THR A 562 -7.82 -6.89 23.97
CA THR A 562 -9.28 -6.87 23.78
C THR A 562 -10.06 -7.63 24.87
N GLY A 563 -9.36 -8.23 25.84
CA GLY A 563 -10.00 -8.85 27.01
C GLY A 563 -10.66 -10.20 26.74
N GLN A 564 -10.24 -10.90 25.69
CA GLN A 564 -10.87 -12.14 25.22
C GLN A 564 -10.59 -13.35 26.11
N GLU A 565 -9.73 -13.21 27.13
CA GLU A 565 -9.42 -14.30 28.05
C GLU A 565 -10.49 -14.52 29.13
N LYS A 566 -11.48 -13.63 29.24
CA LYS A 566 -12.53 -13.69 30.28
C LYS A 566 -13.92 -13.62 29.68
N GLY A 567 -14.68 -14.70 29.83
CA GLY A 567 -16.11 -14.72 29.47
C GLY A 567 -16.37 -14.44 27.99
N TYR A 568 -15.42 -14.78 27.11
CA TYR A 568 -15.61 -14.62 25.66
C TYR A 568 -16.52 -15.73 25.12
N PRO A 569 -17.50 -15.41 24.26
CA PRO A 569 -18.39 -16.41 23.69
C PRO A 569 -17.61 -17.45 22.88
N ALA A 570 -18.02 -18.71 22.97
CA ALA A 570 -17.51 -19.74 22.07
C ALA A 570 -18.08 -19.52 20.66
N VAL A 571 -17.31 -19.92 19.63
CA VAL A 571 -17.82 -19.95 18.25
C VAL A 571 -19.11 -20.75 18.22
N ASN A 572 -20.12 -20.27 17.48
CA ASN A 572 -21.45 -20.88 17.45
C ASN A 572 -22.00 -21.14 16.03
N PHE A 573 -21.12 -21.07 15.03
CA PHE A 573 -21.41 -21.39 13.63
C PHE A 573 -20.28 -22.22 13.00
N ASN A 574 -20.46 -22.64 11.75
CA ASN A 574 -19.49 -23.41 10.97
C ASN A 574 -19.50 -23.00 9.49
N THR A 575 -18.50 -22.24 9.06
CA THR A 575 -18.30 -21.74 7.69
C THR A 575 -18.45 -22.83 6.61
N PRO A 576 -17.88 -24.04 6.74
CA PRO A 576 -18.06 -25.09 5.73
C PRO A 576 -19.50 -25.58 5.54
N THR A 577 -20.38 -25.35 6.52
CA THR A 577 -21.77 -25.85 6.50
C THR A 577 -22.74 -24.80 7.07
N ILE A 578 -22.81 -23.63 6.45
CA ILE A 578 -23.49 -22.39 6.92
C ILE A 578 -24.87 -22.63 7.58
N ASP A 579 -25.69 -23.54 7.03
CA ASP A 579 -27.07 -23.79 7.51
C ASP A 579 -27.34 -25.21 8.00
N SER A 580 -26.30 -26.01 8.27
CA SER A 580 -26.51 -27.42 8.63
C SER A 580 -25.51 -27.97 9.64
N GLY A 581 -25.93 -29.03 10.33
CA GLY A 581 -25.13 -29.75 11.30
C GLY A 581 -25.16 -29.16 12.71
N PRO A 582 -24.73 -29.94 13.72
CA PRO A 582 -24.87 -29.60 15.13
C PRO A 582 -23.93 -28.47 15.60
N LEU A 583 -22.99 -28.03 14.77
CA LEU A 583 -22.05 -26.94 15.08
C LEU A 583 -22.61 -25.55 14.77
N ASN A 584 -23.75 -25.46 14.08
CA ASN A 584 -24.49 -24.22 13.89
C ASN A 584 -25.60 -24.12 14.93
N LEU A 585 -25.45 -23.18 15.86
CA LEU A 585 -26.39 -22.95 16.95
C LEU A 585 -27.44 -21.87 16.61
N HIS A 586 -27.35 -21.27 15.41
CA HIS A 586 -28.29 -20.27 14.92
C HIS A 586 -28.52 -19.11 15.92
N VAL A 587 -27.43 -18.66 16.55
CA VAL A 587 -27.48 -17.53 17.50
C VAL A 587 -27.79 -16.26 16.72
N ASP A 588 -28.87 -15.58 17.12
CA ASP A 588 -29.24 -14.28 16.57
C ASP A 588 -28.42 -13.18 17.24
N VAL A 589 -27.67 -12.46 16.41
CA VAL A 589 -26.80 -11.36 16.86
C VAL A 589 -27.21 -10.01 16.25
N GLN A 590 -28.29 -9.95 15.47
CA GLN A 590 -28.70 -8.75 14.74
C GLN A 590 -29.14 -7.60 15.66
N GLY A 591 -29.71 -7.93 16.83
CA GLY A 591 -30.25 -6.93 17.74
C GLY A 591 -31.16 -5.92 17.04
N ASP A 592 -30.90 -4.63 17.27
CA ASP A 592 -31.56 -3.50 16.60
C ASP A 592 -30.67 -2.85 15.52
N HIS A 593 -29.63 -3.53 15.03
CA HIS A 593 -28.62 -2.95 14.14
C HIS A 593 -29.20 -2.44 12.82
N TYR A 594 -30.32 -2.99 12.35
CA TYR A 594 -31.04 -2.47 11.18
C TYR A 594 -31.36 -0.96 11.29
N LYS A 595 -31.57 -0.42 12.51
CA LYS A 595 -31.80 1.02 12.71
C LYS A 595 -30.58 1.84 12.30
N GLY A 596 -29.39 1.43 12.75
CA GLY A 596 -28.12 2.07 12.39
C GLY A 596 -27.77 1.86 10.92
N ILE A 597 -28.09 0.71 10.34
CA ILE A 597 -27.87 0.44 8.90
C ILE A 597 -28.75 1.37 8.06
N ARG A 598 -30.02 1.54 8.42
CA ARG A 598 -30.93 2.48 7.75
C ARG A 598 -30.46 3.93 7.89
N GLU A 599 -30.07 4.34 9.09
CA GLU A 599 -29.55 5.69 9.36
C GLU A 599 -28.31 5.97 8.51
N MET A 600 -27.33 5.05 8.48
CA MET A 600 -26.14 5.21 7.67
C MET A 600 -26.44 5.17 6.17
N GLY A 601 -27.36 4.31 5.72
CA GLY A 601 -27.82 4.29 4.33
C GLY A 601 -28.37 5.66 3.89
N ALA A 602 -29.19 6.29 4.73
CA ALA A 602 -29.75 7.61 4.45
C ALA A 602 -28.68 8.70 4.51
N ALA A 603 -27.81 8.67 5.53
CA ALA A 603 -26.73 9.64 5.73
C ALA A 603 -25.61 9.53 4.68
N SER A 604 -25.50 8.41 3.97
CA SER A 604 -24.53 8.17 2.88
C SER A 604 -25.11 8.39 1.48
N THR A 605 -26.39 8.73 1.38
CA THR A 605 -27.05 9.03 0.09
C THR A 605 -26.72 10.44 -0.38
N ILE A 606 -25.99 10.54 -1.50
CA ILE A 606 -25.49 11.81 -2.04
C ILE A 606 -26.46 12.36 -3.08
N LEU A 607 -26.88 13.61 -2.90
CA LEU A 607 -27.68 14.33 -3.89
C LEU A 607 -26.76 15.06 -4.88
N LEU A 608 -26.67 14.56 -6.12
CA LEU A 608 -25.77 15.13 -7.13
C LEU A 608 -26.42 16.23 -7.97
N LYS A 609 -27.72 16.07 -8.24
CA LYS A 609 -28.51 17.05 -9.00
C LYS A 609 -29.88 17.18 -8.36
N ASN A 610 -30.38 18.40 -8.23
CA ASN A 610 -31.77 18.68 -7.85
C ASN A 610 -32.20 20.02 -8.44
N THR A 611 -32.78 19.95 -9.63
CA THR A 611 -33.33 21.08 -10.36
C THR A 611 -34.83 21.15 -10.15
N LYS A 612 -35.41 22.35 -10.25
CA LYS A 612 -36.85 22.60 -10.03
C LYS A 612 -37.36 22.24 -8.63
N GLY A 613 -36.48 21.89 -7.69
CA GLY A 613 -36.86 21.51 -6.32
C GLY A 613 -37.75 20.27 -6.25
N VAL A 614 -37.53 19.28 -7.14
CA VAL A 614 -38.33 18.05 -7.19
C VAL A 614 -38.17 17.21 -5.92
N LEU A 615 -36.95 17.16 -5.36
CA LEU A 615 -36.69 16.50 -4.08
C LEU A 615 -36.63 17.55 -2.96
N PRO A 616 -37.22 17.26 -1.77
CA PRO A 616 -37.92 16.02 -1.43
C PRO A 616 -39.30 15.91 -2.11
N LEU A 617 -39.71 14.68 -2.42
CA LEU A 617 -41.00 14.37 -3.03
C LEU A 617 -42.16 14.78 -2.11
N LYS A 618 -43.17 15.41 -2.71
CA LYS A 618 -44.34 15.95 -1.99
C LYS A 618 -45.63 15.21 -2.36
N LYS A 619 -45.69 13.92 -2.05
CA LYS A 619 -46.87 13.06 -2.28
C LYS A 619 -47.40 13.18 -3.73
N PRO A 620 -46.59 12.83 -4.75
CA PRO A 620 -47.03 12.90 -6.14
C PRO A 620 -48.31 12.09 -6.35
N VAL A 621 -49.17 12.50 -7.29
CA VAL A 621 -50.40 11.76 -7.62
C VAL A 621 -50.03 10.44 -8.32
N SER A 622 -49.01 10.47 -9.19
CA SER A 622 -48.55 9.30 -9.92
C SER A 622 -47.03 9.18 -9.98
N LEU A 623 -46.52 7.98 -9.72
CA LEU A 623 -45.10 7.66 -9.72
C LEU A 623 -44.84 6.37 -10.49
N VAL A 624 -43.73 6.30 -11.21
CA VAL A 624 -43.23 5.04 -11.77
C VAL A 624 -41.81 4.75 -11.30
N ALA A 625 -41.55 3.49 -10.91
CA ALA A 625 -40.21 2.98 -10.70
C ALA A 625 -39.75 2.19 -11.94
N ILE A 626 -38.64 2.59 -12.54
CA ILE A 626 -38.10 1.99 -13.76
C ILE A 626 -36.72 1.40 -13.45
N GLY A 627 -36.42 0.21 -13.96
CA GLY A 627 -35.12 -0.44 -13.84
C GLY A 627 -35.13 -1.65 -12.91
N SER A 628 -34.36 -2.67 -13.24
CA SER A 628 -34.18 -3.90 -12.46
C SER A 628 -33.63 -3.59 -11.06
N ASP A 629 -32.79 -2.57 -10.94
CA ASP A 629 -32.18 -2.11 -9.70
C ASP A 629 -33.21 -1.55 -8.68
N ALA A 630 -34.44 -1.28 -9.10
CA ALA A 630 -35.53 -0.94 -8.19
C ALA A 630 -36.10 -2.17 -7.47
N ALA A 631 -35.99 -3.35 -8.08
CA ALA A 631 -36.76 -4.53 -7.72
C ALA A 631 -36.05 -5.42 -6.69
N PRO A 632 -36.79 -6.28 -5.97
CA PRO A 632 -36.18 -7.33 -5.17
C PRO A 632 -35.41 -8.33 -6.08
N PRO A 633 -34.27 -8.87 -5.62
CA PRO A 633 -33.52 -9.88 -6.37
C PRO A 633 -34.34 -11.12 -6.71
N LEU A 634 -34.28 -11.58 -7.97
CA LEU A 634 -35.09 -12.70 -8.46
C LEU A 634 -34.75 -14.04 -7.78
N ARG A 635 -33.48 -14.24 -7.43
CA ARG A 635 -32.99 -15.46 -6.75
C ARG A 635 -33.03 -15.34 -5.22
N GLY A 636 -33.62 -14.28 -4.69
CA GLY A 636 -33.48 -13.88 -3.30
C GLY A 636 -32.14 -13.18 -3.03
N PRO A 637 -32.00 -12.49 -1.88
CA PRO A 637 -30.87 -11.59 -1.64
C PRO A 637 -29.51 -12.30 -1.52
N ASN A 638 -29.51 -13.60 -1.22
CA ASN A 638 -28.30 -14.43 -1.14
C ASN A 638 -28.20 -15.44 -2.31
N GLY A 639 -28.98 -15.26 -3.37
CA GLY A 639 -29.11 -16.23 -4.46
C GLY A 639 -27.85 -16.44 -5.32
N PHE A 640 -26.90 -15.51 -5.26
CA PHE A 640 -25.56 -15.66 -5.83
C PHE A 640 -24.54 -15.97 -4.72
N THR A 641 -23.73 -16.99 -4.93
CA THR A 641 -22.55 -17.28 -4.10
C THR A 641 -21.66 -16.05 -4.05
N ASP A 642 -21.26 -15.64 -2.84
CA ASP A 642 -20.43 -14.46 -2.60
C ASP A 642 -20.92 -13.19 -3.31
N ARG A 643 -22.25 -13.10 -3.54
CA ARG A 643 -22.95 -12.00 -4.21
C ARG A 643 -22.47 -11.73 -5.65
N ALA A 644 -21.85 -12.69 -6.33
CA ALA A 644 -21.33 -12.53 -7.68
C ALA A 644 -22.41 -12.58 -8.78
N GLY A 645 -23.26 -11.57 -8.79
CA GLY A 645 -24.29 -11.35 -9.79
C GLY A 645 -25.33 -10.34 -9.32
N VAL A 646 -25.99 -9.69 -10.28
CA VAL A 646 -27.02 -8.67 -10.02
C VAL A 646 -28.27 -9.01 -10.82
N ASP A 647 -29.36 -9.34 -10.12
CA ASP A 647 -30.69 -9.61 -10.72
C ASP A 647 -31.83 -8.88 -10.00
N GLY A 648 -31.49 -7.72 -9.41
CA GLY A 648 -32.37 -6.82 -8.68
C GLY A 648 -31.57 -5.61 -8.18
N THR A 649 -31.98 -5.03 -7.06
CA THR A 649 -31.25 -3.92 -6.43
C THR A 649 -29.84 -4.32 -5.98
N LEU A 650 -28.85 -3.48 -6.28
CA LEU A 650 -27.47 -3.65 -5.83
C LEU A 650 -27.28 -3.03 -4.44
N ALA A 651 -27.19 -3.87 -3.40
CA ALA A 651 -27.00 -3.41 -2.02
C ALA A 651 -25.63 -3.80 -1.41
N MET A 652 -24.91 -4.71 -2.07
CA MET A 652 -23.60 -5.22 -1.70
C MET A 652 -22.95 -5.78 -2.97
N ALA A 653 -21.66 -5.56 -3.14
CA ALA A 653 -20.90 -6.07 -4.27
C ALA A 653 -20.35 -7.48 -3.97
N TRP A 654 -19.46 -8.04 -4.79
CA TRP A 654 -19.08 -9.47 -4.67
C TRP A 654 -17.69 -9.76 -4.07
N GLY A 655 -17.54 -10.99 -3.55
CA GLY A 655 -16.26 -11.55 -3.09
C GLY A 655 -16.26 -11.92 -1.61
N SER A 656 -15.08 -11.96 -1.00
CA SER A 656 -14.95 -12.22 0.44
C SER A 656 -15.38 -11.05 1.33
N GLY A 657 -15.44 -9.83 0.79
CA GLY A 657 -15.95 -8.63 1.44
C GLY A 657 -17.46 -8.60 1.70
N THR A 658 -18.10 -9.76 1.82
CA THR A 658 -19.56 -9.91 1.82
C THR A 658 -20.10 -10.48 3.14
N SER A 659 -21.42 -10.46 3.29
CA SER A 659 -22.15 -11.18 4.34
C SER A 659 -23.46 -11.73 3.77
N GLU A 660 -24.10 -12.63 4.50
CA GLU A 660 -25.44 -13.10 4.14
C GLU A 660 -26.47 -12.08 4.60
N PHE A 661 -27.36 -11.66 3.70
CA PHE A 661 -28.49 -10.81 4.03
C PHE A 661 -29.50 -11.59 4.89
N PRO A 662 -29.95 -11.07 6.04
CA PRO A 662 -31.11 -11.65 6.74
C PRO A 662 -32.41 -11.37 5.97
N TYR A 663 -32.44 -10.23 5.28
CA TYR A 663 -33.42 -9.79 4.30
C TYR A 663 -32.80 -8.63 3.50
N LEU A 664 -33.48 -8.17 2.45
CA LEU A 664 -33.10 -6.96 1.72
C LEU A 664 -34.35 -6.22 1.30
N ILE A 665 -34.54 -5.01 1.79
CA ILE A 665 -35.66 -4.16 1.38
C ILE A 665 -35.29 -3.43 0.10
N SER A 666 -35.94 -3.76 -1.02
CA SER A 666 -35.72 -3.09 -2.29
C SER A 666 -36.31 -1.68 -2.33
N PRO A 667 -35.80 -0.78 -3.19
CA PRO A 667 -36.40 0.52 -3.42
C PRO A 667 -37.88 0.46 -3.80
N LEU A 668 -38.27 -0.49 -4.65
CA LEU A 668 -39.66 -0.66 -5.07
C LEU A 668 -40.57 -1.00 -3.88
N GLU A 669 -40.17 -1.93 -3.01
CA GLU A 669 -40.95 -2.30 -1.83
C GLU A 669 -41.14 -1.11 -0.88
N ALA A 670 -40.08 -0.34 -0.62
CA ALA A 670 -40.15 0.84 0.23
C ALA A 670 -41.00 1.97 -0.39
N LEU A 671 -40.87 2.19 -1.70
CA LEU A 671 -41.68 3.15 -2.44
C LEU A 671 -43.16 2.76 -2.46
N GLN A 672 -43.48 1.47 -2.62
CA GLN A 672 -44.86 0.97 -2.54
C GLN A 672 -45.46 1.19 -1.15
N ALA A 673 -44.68 0.90 -0.10
CA ALA A 673 -45.09 1.14 1.28
C ALA A 673 -45.40 2.63 1.53
N ARG A 674 -44.57 3.54 1.00
CA ARG A 674 -44.80 4.97 1.11
C ARG A 674 -45.99 5.44 0.26
N ALA A 675 -46.11 4.96 -0.97
CA ALA A 675 -47.20 5.31 -1.88
C ALA A 675 -48.58 4.95 -1.29
N LYS A 676 -48.67 3.82 -0.58
CA LYS A 676 -49.87 3.43 0.17
C LYS A 676 -50.29 4.47 1.21
N GLN A 677 -49.34 5.08 1.91
CA GLN A 677 -49.60 6.10 2.94
C GLN A 677 -50.00 7.44 2.34
N ASP A 678 -49.41 7.79 1.19
CA ASP A 678 -49.61 9.08 0.53
C ASP A 678 -50.76 9.06 -0.49
N HIS A 679 -51.40 7.91 -0.71
CA HIS A 679 -52.39 7.68 -1.76
C HIS A 679 -51.87 7.98 -3.18
N THR A 680 -50.56 7.77 -3.40
CA THR A 680 -49.91 7.88 -4.70
C THR A 680 -50.17 6.63 -5.54
N SER A 681 -50.54 6.82 -6.81
CA SER A 681 -50.59 5.70 -7.77
C SER A 681 -49.18 5.33 -8.21
N ILE A 682 -48.68 4.18 -7.76
CA ILE A 682 -47.37 3.65 -8.17
C ILE A 682 -47.50 2.54 -9.23
N SER A 683 -46.68 2.62 -10.27
CA SER A 683 -46.47 1.55 -11.26
C SER A 683 -44.98 1.25 -11.42
N TRP A 684 -44.60 0.14 -12.06
CA TRP A 684 -43.19 -0.19 -12.26
C TRP A 684 -42.92 -0.89 -13.58
N HIS A 685 -41.65 -0.86 -13.99
CA HIS A 685 -41.13 -1.61 -15.12
C HIS A 685 -39.65 -1.96 -14.87
N THR A 686 -39.34 -3.25 -14.71
CA THR A 686 -38.04 -3.72 -14.20
C THR A 686 -37.23 -4.50 -15.24
N LEU A 687 -37.57 -4.39 -16.52
CA LEU A 687 -36.88 -5.05 -17.63
C LEU A 687 -36.04 -4.03 -18.40
N ASP A 688 -34.75 -3.91 -18.06
CA ASP A 688 -33.91 -2.81 -18.54
C ASP A 688 -33.72 -2.75 -20.07
N TRP A 689 -33.91 -3.88 -20.75
CA TRP A 689 -33.81 -4.01 -22.20
C TRP A 689 -35.14 -3.76 -22.93
N ASP A 690 -36.28 -3.75 -22.23
CA ASP A 690 -37.59 -3.38 -22.80
C ASP A 690 -37.83 -1.86 -22.65
N THR A 691 -37.03 -1.06 -23.37
CA THR A 691 -37.08 0.39 -23.25
C THR A 691 -38.39 1.00 -23.77
N GLU A 692 -39.05 0.35 -24.73
CA GLU A 692 -40.39 0.75 -25.18
C GLU A 692 -41.42 0.52 -24.07
N GLY A 693 -41.28 -0.60 -23.37
CA GLY A 693 -42.04 -0.89 -22.18
C GLY A 693 -41.86 0.19 -21.12
N ALA A 694 -40.61 0.51 -20.78
CA ALA A 694 -40.25 1.56 -19.82
C ALA A 694 -40.87 2.91 -20.16
N LYS A 695 -40.73 3.37 -21.43
CA LYS A 695 -41.31 4.64 -21.89
C LYS A 695 -42.82 4.68 -21.73
N THR A 696 -43.50 3.62 -22.14
CA THR A 696 -44.97 3.53 -22.04
C THR A 696 -45.45 3.71 -20.60
N ARG A 697 -44.73 3.17 -19.61
CA ARG A 697 -45.11 3.29 -18.19
C ARG A 697 -44.70 4.63 -17.58
N ALA A 698 -43.65 5.26 -18.10
CA ALA A 698 -43.17 6.57 -17.65
C ALA A 698 -43.94 7.76 -18.24
N ALA A 699 -44.56 7.59 -19.41
CA ALA A 699 -45.39 8.61 -20.02
C ALA A 699 -46.55 9.02 -19.09
N ASN A 700 -46.84 10.31 -19.03
CA ASN A 700 -47.93 10.90 -18.25
C ASN A 700 -47.89 10.61 -16.73
N LYS A 701 -46.70 10.36 -16.17
CA LYS A 701 -46.48 10.26 -14.72
C LYS A 701 -45.92 11.56 -14.17
N ASP A 702 -46.28 11.91 -12.93
CA ASP A 702 -45.75 13.12 -12.28
C ASP A 702 -44.25 13.00 -12.02
N VAL A 703 -43.79 11.78 -11.69
CA VAL A 703 -42.39 11.46 -11.42
C VAL A 703 -42.06 10.08 -12.01
N ALA A 704 -40.97 10.00 -12.77
CA ALA A 704 -40.35 8.73 -13.12
C ALA A 704 -39.02 8.59 -12.35
N ILE A 705 -38.89 7.55 -11.54
CA ILE A 705 -37.65 7.24 -10.84
C ILE A 705 -36.98 6.07 -11.55
N VAL A 706 -35.83 6.33 -12.18
CA VAL A 706 -35.03 5.33 -12.89
C VAL A 706 -33.89 4.87 -12.00
N PHE A 707 -33.82 3.56 -11.77
CA PHE A 707 -32.81 2.91 -10.96
C PHE A 707 -31.79 2.23 -11.86
N ILE A 708 -30.52 2.52 -11.66
CA ILE A 708 -29.40 1.94 -12.40
C ILE A 708 -28.29 1.55 -11.44
N ASN A 709 -27.47 0.59 -11.84
CA ASN A 709 -26.31 0.19 -11.07
C ASN A 709 -25.05 -0.02 -11.90
N SER A 710 -23.92 -0.19 -11.21
CA SER A 710 -22.66 -0.66 -11.78
C SER A 710 -21.89 -1.37 -10.67
N ASP A 711 -21.57 -2.63 -10.92
CA ASP A 711 -21.04 -3.55 -9.91
C ASP A 711 -19.57 -3.94 -10.17
N SER A 712 -18.91 -4.47 -9.15
CA SER A 712 -17.54 -4.99 -9.19
C SER A 712 -17.29 -5.91 -7.99
N GLY A 713 -16.10 -6.51 -7.90
CA GLY A 713 -15.75 -7.22 -6.69
C GLY A 713 -14.40 -7.88 -6.77
N GLU A 714 -14.26 -8.99 -6.04
CA GLU A 714 -13.02 -9.73 -5.96
C GLU A 714 -12.72 -10.59 -7.21
N GLY A 715 -11.45 -10.60 -7.66
CA GLY A 715 -11.00 -11.14 -8.94
C GLY A 715 -10.92 -12.67 -9.10
N TYR A 716 -11.32 -13.45 -8.08
CA TYR A 716 -11.52 -14.90 -8.22
C TYR A 716 -12.88 -15.25 -8.85
N LEU A 717 -13.79 -14.27 -8.94
CA LEU A 717 -15.08 -14.39 -9.63
C LEU A 717 -15.10 -13.51 -10.88
N THR A 718 -15.97 -13.85 -11.82
CA THR A 718 -16.18 -13.07 -13.05
C THR A 718 -17.67 -12.93 -13.31
N VAL A 719 -18.14 -11.69 -13.41
CA VAL A 719 -19.53 -11.34 -13.67
C VAL A 719 -19.60 -10.51 -14.94
N ASP A 720 -20.35 -10.98 -15.94
CA ASP A 720 -20.49 -10.32 -17.25
C ASP A 720 -19.14 -9.94 -17.90
N GLY A 721 -18.16 -10.85 -17.79
CA GLY A 721 -16.80 -10.64 -18.31
C GLY A 721 -15.90 -9.72 -17.46
N ASN A 722 -16.39 -9.14 -16.36
CA ASN A 722 -15.60 -8.35 -15.42
C ASN A 722 -14.96 -9.28 -14.38
N ARG A 723 -13.63 -9.43 -14.44
CA ARG A 723 -12.87 -10.29 -13.51
C ARG A 723 -12.41 -9.46 -12.31
N GLY A 724 -13.32 -9.25 -11.37
CA GLY A 724 -13.15 -8.34 -10.25
C GLY A 724 -13.21 -6.87 -10.66
N ASP A 725 -12.20 -6.41 -11.39
CA ASP A 725 -12.12 -5.05 -11.95
C ASP A 725 -13.20 -4.81 -13.02
N ARG A 726 -13.75 -3.59 -13.06
CA ARG A 726 -14.76 -3.19 -14.05
C ARG A 726 -14.13 -2.91 -15.40
N ASN A 727 -14.57 -3.55 -16.47
CA ASN A 727 -14.06 -3.32 -17.83
C ASN A 727 -14.37 -1.93 -18.39
N ASN A 728 -15.42 -1.28 -17.86
CA ASN A 728 -15.85 0.06 -18.25
C ASN A 728 -16.30 0.85 -17.00
N LEU A 729 -16.60 2.13 -17.17
CA LEU A 729 -17.19 2.99 -16.12
C LEU A 729 -18.60 3.43 -16.55
N THR A 730 -19.40 2.53 -17.13
CA THR A 730 -20.77 2.82 -17.56
C THR A 730 -21.78 2.14 -16.65
N ALA A 731 -23.05 2.56 -16.72
CA ALA A 731 -24.11 1.85 -16.04
C ALA A 731 -24.26 0.43 -16.63
N TRP A 732 -24.41 -0.56 -15.77
CA TRP A 732 -24.66 -1.95 -16.16
C TRP A 732 -26.10 -2.13 -16.65
N ASN A 733 -26.38 -3.30 -17.24
CA ASN A 733 -27.72 -3.70 -17.68
C ASN A 733 -28.43 -2.65 -18.55
N ASN A 734 -27.75 -2.07 -19.55
CA ASN A 734 -28.34 -1.07 -20.46
C ASN A 734 -28.82 0.22 -19.75
N GLY A 735 -28.35 0.49 -18.52
CA GLY A 735 -28.85 1.58 -17.66
C GLY A 735 -28.77 2.97 -18.29
N ASP A 736 -27.67 3.29 -18.99
CA ASP A 736 -27.53 4.60 -19.66
C ASP A 736 -28.59 4.81 -20.74
N ASN A 737 -28.95 3.74 -21.46
CA ASN A 737 -30.00 3.81 -22.48
C ASN A 737 -31.39 3.91 -21.84
N LEU A 738 -31.64 3.15 -20.78
CA LEU A 738 -32.88 3.19 -20.03
C LEU A 738 -33.19 4.61 -19.51
N VAL A 739 -32.19 5.29 -18.94
CA VAL A 739 -32.31 6.69 -18.48
C VAL A 739 -32.66 7.62 -19.65
N LYS A 740 -31.96 7.53 -20.77
CA LYS A 740 -32.22 8.37 -21.97
C LYS A 740 -33.64 8.18 -22.49
N GLU A 741 -34.08 6.93 -22.64
CA GLU A 741 -35.40 6.59 -23.19
C GLU A 741 -36.51 7.09 -22.25
N VAL A 742 -36.41 6.89 -20.94
CA VAL A 742 -37.40 7.41 -19.98
C VAL A 742 -37.43 8.94 -19.96
N ALA A 743 -36.27 9.59 -19.93
CA ALA A 743 -36.18 11.05 -19.94
C ALA A 743 -36.71 11.66 -21.25
N SER A 744 -36.83 10.89 -22.34
CA SER A 744 -37.43 11.36 -23.59
C SER A 744 -38.96 11.55 -23.50
N VAL A 745 -39.63 10.86 -22.57
CA VAL A 745 -41.10 10.87 -22.42
C VAL A 745 -41.59 11.41 -21.07
N ASN A 746 -40.72 11.55 -20.08
CA ASN A 746 -41.06 12.11 -18.77
C ASN A 746 -40.16 13.31 -18.41
N SER A 747 -40.76 14.48 -18.25
CA SER A 747 -40.06 15.75 -17.98
C SER A 747 -39.59 15.95 -16.53
N ASN A 748 -39.89 14.97 -15.67
CA ASN A 748 -39.53 14.94 -14.26
C ASN A 748 -38.95 13.56 -13.89
N THR A 749 -37.82 13.25 -14.50
CA THR A 749 -37.07 12.01 -14.30
C THR A 749 -36.06 12.18 -13.17
N VAL A 750 -36.15 11.36 -12.13
CA VAL A 750 -35.17 11.22 -11.05
C VAL A 750 -34.34 9.97 -11.33
N VAL A 751 -33.01 10.07 -11.30
CA VAL A 751 -32.12 8.91 -11.46
C VAL A 751 -31.57 8.54 -10.08
N VAL A 752 -31.67 7.27 -9.70
CA VAL A 752 -31.05 6.69 -8.50
C VAL A 752 -29.96 5.72 -8.95
N VAL A 753 -28.77 5.85 -8.38
CA VAL A 753 -27.60 5.04 -8.75
C VAL A 753 -27.09 4.26 -7.53
N HIS A 754 -27.10 2.94 -7.62
CA HIS A 754 -26.37 2.06 -6.70
C HIS A 754 -25.07 1.60 -7.37
N SER A 755 -23.91 1.97 -6.84
CA SER A 755 -22.65 1.59 -7.48
C SER A 755 -21.48 1.51 -6.52
N VAL A 756 -20.57 0.59 -6.83
CA VAL A 756 -19.27 0.36 -6.20
C VAL A 756 -18.30 1.54 -6.32
N GLY A 757 -18.50 2.43 -7.29
CA GLY A 757 -17.57 3.52 -7.59
C GLY A 757 -18.09 4.38 -8.74
N PRO A 758 -17.32 5.38 -9.21
CA PRO A 758 -17.84 6.35 -10.16
C PRO A 758 -18.22 5.70 -11.50
N ILE A 759 -19.25 6.27 -12.16
CA ILE A 759 -19.64 5.98 -13.55
C ILE A 759 -19.63 7.28 -14.37
N ILE A 760 -19.47 7.17 -15.67
CA ILE A 760 -19.54 8.28 -16.62
C ILE A 760 -21.00 8.55 -16.97
N MET A 761 -21.50 9.74 -16.61
CA MET A 761 -22.91 10.12 -16.78
C MET A 761 -23.17 11.06 -17.97
N GLU A 762 -22.14 11.48 -18.69
CA GLU A 762 -22.23 12.44 -19.80
C GLU A 762 -23.30 12.11 -20.86
N PRO A 763 -23.62 10.83 -21.18
CA PRO A 763 -24.66 10.54 -22.16
C PRO A 763 -26.06 11.06 -21.80
N TRP A 764 -26.34 11.39 -20.53
CA TRP A 764 -27.68 11.77 -20.10
C TRP A 764 -27.74 12.90 -19.06
N ILE A 765 -26.69 13.15 -18.27
CA ILE A 765 -26.73 14.04 -17.09
C ILE A 765 -27.23 15.47 -17.36
N GLU A 766 -26.95 16.02 -18.55
CA GLU A 766 -27.36 17.37 -18.96
C GLU A 766 -28.79 17.45 -19.52
N ASN A 767 -29.49 16.31 -19.66
CA ASN A 767 -30.85 16.31 -20.15
C ASN A 767 -31.75 17.13 -19.18
N PRO A 768 -32.50 18.14 -19.68
CA PRO A 768 -33.33 19.02 -18.85
C PRO A 768 -34.52 18.33 -18.19
N ASN A 769 -34.88 17.13 -18.68
CA ASN A 769 -35.92 16.29 -18.11
C ASN A 769 -35.42 15.44 -16.93
N ILE A 770 -34.09 15.32 -16.76
CA ILE A 770 -33.49 14.69 -15.58
C ILE A 770 -33.40 15.76 -14.49
N THR A 771 -34.38 15.74 -13.61
CA THR A 771 -34.58 16.78 -12.61
C THR A 771 -33.75 16.54 -11.36
N ALA A 772 -33.49 15.28 -10.99
CA ALA A 772 -32.59 14.93 -9.89
C ALA A 772 -31.74 13.69 -10.18
N VAL A 773 -30.59 13.63 -9.51
CA VAL A 773 -29.70 12.46 -9.50
C VAL A 773 -29.28 12.19 -8.06
N VAL A 774 -29.53 10.98 -7.60
CA VAL A 774 -29.29 10.50 -6.24
C VAL A 774 -28.33 9.32 -6.33
N TRP A 775 -27.23 9.39 -5.59
CA TRP A 775 -26.20 8.36 -5.54
C TRP A 775 -26.26 7.65 -4.19
N ALA A 776 -26.70 6.40 -4.17
CA ALA A 776 -26.99 5.64 -2.96
C ALA A 776 -25.89 4.63 -2.57
N GLY A 777 -24.90 4.40 -3.45
CA GLY A 777 -23.78 3.48 -3.17
C GLY A 777 -24.25 2.03 -2.97
N LEU A 778 -23.78 1.39 -1.89
CA LEU A 778 -24.09 0.03 -1.44
C LEU A 778 -24.63 0.05 0.02
N PRO A 779 -25.94 0.30 0.19
CA PRO A 779 -26.53 0.63 1.49
C PRO A 779 -26.87 -0.56 2.40
N GLY A 780 -26.56 -1.81 2.02
CA GLY A 780 -26.87 -2.98 2.84
C GLY A 780 -28.38 -3.30 2.95
N GLN A 781 -28.78 -4.02 4.01
CA GLN A 781 -30.12 -4.65 4.08
C GLN A 781 -31.31 -3.69 4.10
N GLU A 782 -31.09 -2.42 4.47
CA GLU A 782 -32.13 -1.38 4.57
C GLU A 782 -32.18 -0.44 3.35
N SER A 783 -31.60 -0.85 2.22
CA SER A 783 -31.45 -0.07 0.98
C SER A 783 -32.66 0.81 0.64
N GLY A 784 -33.83 0.21 0.43
CA GLY A 784 -35.03 0.93 0.03
C GLY A 784 -35.56 1.88 1.11
N ASN A 785 -35.51 1.49 2.38
CA ASN A 785 -36.00 2.31 3.49
C ASN A 785 -35.14 3.57 3.67
N ALA A 786 -33.82 3.40 3.66
CA ALA A 786 -32.85 4.48 3.72
C ALA A 786 -33.03 5.47 2.56
N LEU A 787 -33.20 4.96 1.33
CA LEU A 787 -33.42 5.80 0.16
C LEU A 787 -34.72 6.60 0.27
N VAL A 788 -35.82 5.96 0.70
CA VAL A 788 -37.13 6.64 0.84
C VAL A 788 -37.08 7.75 1.89
N ASP A 789 -36.33 7.58 2.98
CA ASP A 789 -36.15 8.63 3.98
C ASP A 789 -35.56 9.91 3.38
N VAL A 790 -34.61 9.76 2.46
CA VAL A 790 -34.02 10.90 1.74
C VAL A 790 -34.99 11.42 0.69
N LEU A 791 -35.49 10.56 -0.21
CA LEU A 791 -36.38 10.98 -1.31
C LEU A 791 -37.61 11.75 -0.84
N TYR A 792 -38.15 11.44 0.34
CA TYR A 792 -39.33 12.11 0.92
C TYR A 792 -38.99 13.15 2.00
N GLY A 793 -37.70 13.41 2.25
CA GLY A 793 -37.24 14.47 3.15
C GLY A 793 -37.45 14.19 4.63
N ALA A 794 -37.60 12.93 5.04
CA ALA A 794 -37.46 12.55 6.44
C ALA A 794 -36.01 12.75 6.92
N VAL A 795 -35.05 12.55 6.01
CA VAL A 795 -33.64 12.89 6.17
C VAL A 795 -33.25 13.90 5.10
N ASN A 796 -32.56 14.97 5.50
CA ASN A 796 -31.93 15.89 4.57
C ASN A 796 -30.60 15.28 4.09
N PRO A 797 -30.35 15.09 2.79
CA PRO A 797 -29.10 14.56 2.32
C PRO A 797 -27.93 15.46 2.74
N SER A 798 -26.98 14.86 3.44
CA SER A 798 -25.75 15.49 3.94
C SER A 798 -24.48 14.85 3.39
N ALA A 799 -24.61 13.69 2.73
CA ALA A 799 -23.50 12.92 2.21
C ALA A 799 -22.70 13.68 1.16
N LYS A 800 -21.39 13.41 1.10
CA LYS A 800 -20.46 13.97 0.12
C LYS A 800 -19.68 12.87 -0.58
N LEU A 801 -19.38 13.08 -1.85
CA LEU A 801 -18.61 12.13 -2.66
C LEU A 801 -17.21 11.85 -2.05
N PRO A 802 -16.86 10.58 -1.76
CA PRO A 802 -15.52 10.20 -1.30
C PRO A 802 -14.52 9.94 -2.45
N TYR A 803 -14.92 10.25 -3.69
CA TYR A 803 -14.14 10.18 -4.92
C TYR A 803 -14.69 11.15 -5.97
N THR A 804 -13.96 11.40 -7.03
CA THR A 804 -14.38 12.27 -8.14
C THR A 804 -15.24 11.48 -9.15
N ILE A 805 -16.27 12.11 -9.71
CA ILE A 805 -16.99 11.62 -10.89
C ILE A 805 -16.51 12.41 -12.11
N ALA A 806 -15.80 11.73 -13.01
CA ALA A 806 -15.26 12.28 -14.24
C ALA A 806 -16.27 12.44 -15.38
N LYS A 807 -15.90 13.22 -16.41
CA LYS A 807 -16.66 13.31 -17.67
C LYS A 807 -16.28 12.21 -18.66
N GLN A 808 -15.06 11.71 -18.59
CA GLN A 808 -14.59 10.59 -19.39
C GLN A 808 -13.59 9.75 -18.58
N ARG A 809 -13.47 8.46 -18.93
CA ARG A 809 -12.60 7.52 -18.22
C ARG A 809 -11.14 7.95 -18.20
N THR A 810 -10.66 8.55 -19.28
CA THR A 810 -9.27 9.00 -19.41
C THR A 810 -8.90 10.16 -18.49
N ASP A 811 -9.88 10.88 -17.94
CA ASP A 811 -9.62 12.02 -17.04
C ASP A 811 -9.00 11.60 -15.70
N TYR A 812 -9.14 10.34 -15.27
CA TYR A 812 -8.52 9.87 -14.03
C TYR A 812 -7.00 9.73 -14.14
N GLY A 813 -6.44 9.66 -15.36
CA GLY A 813 -5.00 9.54 -15.58
C GLY A 813 -4.36 8.20 -15.14
N THR A 814 -5.17 7.28 -14.60
CA THR A 814 -4.77 5.94 -14.15
C THR A 814 -5.73 4.90 -14.71
N GLU A 815 -5.24 3.71 -15.01
CA GLU A 815 -6.02 2.65 -15.65
C GLU A 815 -5.64 1.28 -15.08
N VAL A 816 -6.60 0.35 -15.08
CA VAL A 816 -6.31 -1.07 -14.77
C VAL A 816 -5.49 -1.67 -15.91
N LEU A 817 -4.44 -2.42 -15.58
CA LEU A 817 -3.65 -3.13 -16.57
C LEU A 817 -4.36 -4.43 -17.02
N TYR A 818 -5.23 -4.33 -18.03
CA TYR A 818 -5.99 -5.48 -18.57
C TYR A 818 -5.16 -6.45 -19.41
N ALA A 819 -4.20 -5.92 -20.19
CA ALA A 819 -3.35 -6.72 -21.07
C ALA A 819 -2.04 -7.05 -20.35
N THR A 820 -1.78 -8.33 -20.10
CA THR A 820 -0.59 -8.80 -19.41
C THR A 820 0.04 -9.93 -20.20
N GLY A 821 1.33 -9.80 -20.56
CA GLY A 821 2.08 -10.85 -21.24
C GLY A 821 2.50 -11.99 -20.30
N ASP A 822 3.32 -12.89 -20.82
CA ASP A 822 3.92 -14.00 -20.06
C ASP A 822 5.07 -13.45 -19.20
N GLY A 823 4.73 -12.98 -18.00
CA GLY A 823 5.68 -12.41 -17.04
C GLY A 823 4.95 -11.68 -15.89
N ILE A 824 5.71 -11.28 -14.87
CA ILE A 824 5.19 -10.46 -13.76
C ILE A 824 5.01 -9.03 -14.31
N PRO A 825 3.78 -8.49 -14.40
CA PRO A 825 3.58 -7.11 -14.79
C PRO A 825 4.08 -6.18 -13.68
N HIS A 826 4.93 -5.24 -14.07
CA HIS A 826 5.32 -4.11 -13.23
C HIS A 826 4.35 -2.96 -13.46
N ILE A 827 3.68 -2.52 -12.41
CA ILE A 827 2.72 -1.42 -12.45
C ILE A 827 3.42 -0.20 -11.85
N PRO A 828 3.93 0.74 -12.68
CA PRO A 828 4.53 1.96 -12.18
C PRO A 828 3.46 2.89 -11.65
N TYR A 829 3.63 3.40 -10.43
CA TYR A 829 2.78 4.43 -9.84
C TYR A 829 3.34 5.80 -10.21
N SER A 830 3.48 6.04 -11.51
CA SER A 830 4.12 7.24 -12.07
C SER A 830 3.32 8.52 -11.81
N GLU A 831 2.03 8.38 -11.48
CA GLU A 831 1.20 9.47 -11.00
C GLU A 831 1.61 10.00 -9.61
N GLY A 832 2.39 9.24 -8.84
CA GLY A 832 2.87 9.63 -7.52
C GLY A 832 1.73 10.04 -6.58
N LEU A 833 1.74 11.30 -6.13
CA LEU A 833 0.73 11.87 -5.24
C LEU A 833 -0.61 12.20 -5.92
N PHE A 834 -0.69 12.11 -7.24
CA PHE A 834 -1.77 12.71 -8.02
C PHE A 834 -2.76 11.66 -8.52
N ILE A 835 -3.52 11.08 -7.57
CA ILE A 835 -4.69 10.23 -7.82
C ILE A 835 -5.99 11.01 -7.55
N ASP A 836 -7.10 10.58 -8.18
CA ASP A 836 -8.43 11.19 -8.04
C ASP A 836 -8.38 12.73 -8.07
N TYR A 837 -9.03 13.46 -7.16
CA TYR A 837 -9.13 14.92 -7.23
C TYR A 837 -7.77 15.64 -7.27
N ARG A 838 -6.71 15.07 -6.67
CA ARG A 838 -5.35 15.63 -6.76
C ARG A 838 -4.83 15.63 -8.20
N HIS A 839 -5.20 14.61 -8.98
CA HIS A 839 -4.94 14.55 -10.42
C HIS A 839 -5.72 15.64 -11.17
N PHE A 840 -7.02 15.76 -10.90
CA PHE A 840 -7.90 16.72 -11.56
C PHE A 840 -7.41 18.16 -11.30
N ASP A 841 -7.08 18.47 -10.05
CA ASP A 841 -6.56 19.79 -9.65
C ASP A 841 -5.22 20.10 -10.32
N LYS A 842 -4.27 19.16 -10.28
CA LYS A 842 -2.94 19.34 -10.90
C LYS A 842 -3.04 19.60 -12.40
N ASN A 843 -3.94 18.91 -13.09
CA ASN A 843 -4.06 18.97 -14.55
C ASN A 843 -5.16 19.94 -15.02
N ASN A 844 -5.80 20.67 -14.10
CA ASN A 844 -6.89 21.60 -14.39
C ASN A 844 -8.03 20.94 -15.19
N ILE A 845 -8.36 19.70 -14.84
CA ILE A 845 -9.46 18.93 -15.44
C ILE A 845 -10.72 19.24 -14.65
N THR A 846 -11.77 19.72 -15.32
CA THR A 846 -13.06 19.97 -14.67
C THR A 846 -13.86 18.67 -14.56
N PRO A 847 -14.09 18.12 -13.35
CA PRO A 847 -14.90 16.92 -13.19
C PRO A 847 -16.37 17.18 -13.51
N ARG A 848 -17.16 16.11 -13.57
CA ARG A 848 -18.62 16.22 -13.57
C ARG A 848 -19.12 16.56 -12.17
N PHE A 849 -18.66 15.82 -11.17
CA PHE A 849 -18.85 16.14 -9.76
C PHE A 849 -17.53 15.89 -9.03
N GLU A 850 -17.05 16.90 -8.31
CA GLU A 850 -15.77 16.86 -7.59
C GLU A 850 -15.82 16.02 -6.31
N PHE A 851 -14.66 15.55 -5.85
CA PHE A 851 -14.51 15.01 -4.51
C PHE A 851 -15.03 15.99 -3.45
N GLY A 852 -15.80 15.48 -2.49
CA GLY A 852 -16.45 16.30 -1.47
C GLY A 852 -17.73 17.01 -1.93
N PHE A 853 -18.20 16.80 -3.16
CA PHE A 853 -19.46 17.36 -3.64
C PHE A 853 -20.69 16.60 -3.12
N GLY A 854 -21.77 17.33 -2.88
CA GLY A 854 -23.08 16.79 -2.52
C GLY A 854 -24.04 17.92 -2.14
N LEU A 855 -25.22 17.96 -2.75
CA LEU A 855 -26.25 18.95 -2.46
C LEU A 855 -27.00 18.61 -1.17
N SER A 856 -27.75 19.59 -0.67
CA SER A 856 -28.65 19.47 0.47
C SER A 856 -30.01 20.09 0.11
N TYR A 857 -31.06 19.78 0.87
CA TYR A 857 -32.34 20.48 0.78
C TYR A 857 -32.31 21.90 1.37
N THR A 858 -31.20 22.28 2.01
CA THR A 858 -30.93 23.64 2.48
C THR A 858 -29.64 24.19 1.89
N THR A 859 -29.34 25.46 2.19
CA THR A 859 -28.09 26.13 1.80
C THR A 859 -27.26 26.50 3.02
N PHE A 860 -25.94 26.61 2.83
CA PHE A 860 -24.97 26.94 3.88
C PHE A 860 -24.11 28.14 3.45
N GLY A 861 -23.81 29.04 4.39
CA GLY A 861 -22.90 30.16 4.18
C GLY A 861 -21.67 30.04 5.09
N TYR A 862 -20.48 30.14 4.52
CA TYR A 862 -19.21 30.09 5.25
C TYR A 862 -18.59 31.49 5.32
N ALA A 863 -18.29 31.97 6.53
CA ALA A 863 -17.71 33.29 6.77
C ALA A 863 -16.82 33.27 8.03
N ASN A 864 -16.06 34.35 8.25
CA ASN A 864 -15.25 34.57 9.46
C ASN A 864 -14.18 33.49 9.73
N LEU A 865 -13.45 33.04 8.70
CA LEU A 865 -12.30 32.14 8.89
C LEU A 865 -11.29 32.75 9.87
N ARG A 866 -10.94 32.00 10.92
CA ARG A 866 -9.92 32.39 11.92
C ARG A 866 -8.81 31.36 11.93
N VAL A 867 -7.58 31.85 11.90
CA VAL A 867 -6.38 31.02 12.00
C VAL A 867 -5.60 31.48 13.22
N SER A 868 -5.37 30.56 14.17
CA SER A 868 -4.58 30.82 15.37
C SER A 868 -3.51 29.75 15.52
N LYS A 869 -2.27 30.17 15.80
CA LYS A 869 -1.21 29.25 16.19
C LYS A 869 -1.47 28.75 17.62
N SER A 870 -1.51 27.43 17.82
CA SER A 870 -1.63 26.86 19.17
C SER A 870 -0.36 27.11 19.98
N ALA A 871 -0.49 27.58 21.22
CA ALA A 871 0.63 27.84 22.13
C ALA A 871 1.32 26.56 22.67
N LYS A 872 0.83 25.37 22.32
CA LYS A 872 1.35 24.06 22.74
C LYS A 872 2.45 23.47 21.83
N ALA A 873 3.20 24.30 21.11
CA ALA A 873 4.49 23.86 20.58
C ALA A 873 5.59 24.16 21.62
N SER A 874 5.49 23.57 22.82
CA SER A 874 6.69 23.41 23.63
C SER A 874 7.52 22.35 22.94
N THR A 875 8.64 22.76 22.36
CA THR A 875 9.78 21.88 22.10
C THR A 875 10.20 21.28 23.45
N GLY A 876 9.54 20.20 23.84
CA GLY A 876 10.00 19.34 24.92
C GLY A 876 11.30 18.72 24.44
N SER A 877 12.40 19.10 25.07
CA SER A 877 13.69 18.45 24.95
C SER A 877 13.51 16.92 25.06
N GLU A 878 14.07 16.20 24.09
CA GLU A 878 14.13 14.73 24.00
C GLU A 878 12.90 14.02 23.41
N ALA A 879 12.58 14.33 22.15
CA ALA A 879 12.06 13.35 21.21
C ALA A 879 12.79 13.55 19.87
N SER A 880 14.04 13.06 19.80
CA SER A 880 14.79 13.00 18.55
C SER A 880 14.27 11.84 17.70
N GLY A 881 13.27 12.13 16.90
CA GLY A 881 12.78 11.25 15.83
C GLY A 881 11.86 12.08 14.96
N TRP A 882 12.24 12.22 13.68
CA TRP A 882 11.54 12.96 12.62
C TRP A 882 11.88 14.46 12.50
N GLU A 883 13.13 14.74 12.08
CA GLU A 883 13.46 15.81 11.11
C GLU A 883 14.10 15.18 9.87
#